data_AF-A0AAV2HXP3-F1
#
_entry.id   AF-A0AAV2HXP3-F1
#
_cell.length_a   1.000
_cell.length_b   1.000
_cell.length_c   1.000
_cell.angle_alpha   90.00
_cell.angle_beta   90.00
_cell.angle_gamma   90.00
#
_symmetry.space_group_name_H-M   'P 1'
#
loop_
_entity.id
_entity.type
_entity.pdbx_description
1 polymer ?
#
loop_
_entity_poly.entity_id
_entity_poly.type
_entity_poly.pdbx_seq_one_letter_code
_entity_poly.pdbx_strand_id
1 'polypeptide(L)'
;MMNNVNMMNHVNDIVINNDGIKAEAEDMDTDQDGNNCHNEIESQGAVNGDVKPPLSNNEEEMEEDESRAEATFQFVVENFSKLEDSVLSPPCMVRNLPWKIMAMPRKNHAERQRSLGFFLQCNGESESTSWSCQASADLKMLKWDPEGEPCKRNIQHLFYHKENDWGFSHFMAWQDVLDQSAGFIKDDKIILEVHVTADAPHGVSWDSKKHTGFVGLKNQGATCYMNSLLQTLFFTNKLRRAVYLMPTESDDSTRSVPLALQRVFYELQFSDKPVGTKKLTRSFGWETLDSFMQHDVQELCRVLLDNMESKMKGTCVEGTIPKLFEGKMLSYIKCKHVDYDSKREETFFDIQLNIKGKKTVVESFKEYCTVETLDGDNKYDAGEYGLQESEKGVIFLSFPPVLHLHLMRFMYDPVTDANIKINDRFEFPERLSLDEFLQKKEKTSATYLLHAVLVHSGDNHGGHYVVYINPKGDGKWCKFDDDVVSRCTKSEAIDHNFGGQDEDLTVRHCTNAYMLVYIRESELSEILEPVSEKDIPDTLTARLNEERKLEALKRKERTEAHLYMNVHVLTEDNFCGHQGNDLFDTEKVNYRSFKVKKTSTLAEFMEILADNLKYPVQQIRPWPFHCRQNQTFRPTILDLEADFNKQVSELSEQENPWVIFVETLTPESGLQELPPFDKDSDVLLFLKMYDPRTKSISYVGHLYAPISAKANELVPQLNRKAGFPVNTPLLLYEEVKPNLIERLEDLSLPMEKLLDELMDGDIIVFQREEEDTQYLLPTPKEYFRDLFYQVEVTFCDKSVPNDPGFTLDLSQKMNYDQMANAVASHLGTDPYKLQFFKCQG
;
A
#
# COMPACT_ATOMS: atom_id res chain seq x y z
N MET A 1 25.69 14.13 -27.88
CA MET A 1 24.70 13.18 -28.42
C MET A 1 24.19 12.40 -27.23
N MET A 2 22.89 12.49 -26.97
CA MET A 2 22.20 11.88 -25.82
C MET A 2 22.29 10.35 -25.92
N ASN A 3 22.90 9.70 -24.92
CA ASN A 3 22.78 8.26 -24.73
C ASN A 3 21.68 8.03 -23.68
N ASN A 4 20.49 7.62 -24.16
CA ASN A 4 19.51 6.93 -23.34
C ASN A 4 20.11 5.58 -22.97
N VAL A 5 20.42 5.38 -21.69
CA VAL A 5 20.75 4.05 -21.16
C VAL A 5 19.42 3.37 -20.85
N ASN A 6 18.98 2.50 -21.76
CA ASN A 6 17.90 1.55 -21.49
C ASN A 6 18.39 0.59 -20.40
N MET A 7 17.67 0.55 -19.26
CA MET A 7 17.73 -0.58 -18.35
C MET A 7 17.28 -1.83 -19.12
N MET A 8 18.18 -2.80 -19.29
CA MET A 8 17.85 -4.09 -19.88
C MET A 8 17.14 -4.93 -18.81
N ASN A 9 15.83 -5.02 -18.93
CA ASN A 9 15.01 -5.99 -18.21
C ASN A 9 15.38 -7.40 -18.67
N HIS A 10 16.09 -8.16 -17.84
CA HIS A 10 16.11 -9.62 -17.94
C HIS A 10 14.89 -10.16 -17.21
N VAL A 11 13.78 -10.31 -17.95
CA VAL A 11 12.59 -11.03 -17.49
C VAL A 11 12.75 -12.50 -17.88
N ASN A 12 12.78 -13.39 -16.89
CA ASN A 12 12.47 -14.80 -17.10
C ASN A 12 10.94 -14.94 -17.14
N ASP A 13 10.42 -15.43 -18.26
CA ASP A 13 9.00 -15.72 -18.45
C ASP A 13 8.52 -16.78 -17.45
N ILE A 14 7.73 -16.38 -16.46
CA ILE A 14 6.89 -17.28 -15.68
C ILE A 14 5.44 -16.96 -16.02
N VAL A 15 4.80 -17.93 -16.69
CA VAL A 15 3.37 -17.91 -17.02
C VAL A 15 2.56 -18.01 -15.73
N ILE A 16 1.79 -16.98 -15.39
CA ILE A 16 0.76 -17.03 -14.35
C ILE A 16 -0.59 -16.66 -15.00
N ASN A 17 -1.57 -17.53 -14.80
CA ASN A 17 -2.95 -17.41 -15.29
C ASN A 17 -3.62 -16.14 -14.74
N ASN A 18 -4.12 -15.30 -15.64
CA ASN A 18 -4.98 -14.16 -15.33
C ASN A 18 -6.44 -14.63 -15.19
N ASP A 19 -6.94 -14.72 -13.96
CA ASP A 19 -8.37 -14.57 -13.70
C ASP A 19 -8.63 -13.09 -13.36
N GLY A 20 -9.45 -12.45 -14.19
CA GLY A 20 -9.74 -11.03 -14.13
C GLY A 20 -10.70 -10.66 -13.01
N ILE A 21 -10.23 -9.84 -12.07
CA ILE A 21 -11.03 -8.87 -11.34
C ILE A 21 -10.22 -7.57 -11.32
N LYS A 22 -10.61 -6.59 -12.15
CA LYS A 22 -10.16 -5.20 -12.01
C LYS A 22 -10.82 -4.63 -10.75
N ALA A 23 -10.17 -4.78 -9.61
CA ALA A 23 -10.42 -3.95 -8.44
C ALA A 23 -9.55 -2.70 -8.58
N GLU A 24 -10.17 -1.53 -8.73
CA GLU A 24 -9.49 -0.27 -8.51
C GLU A 24 -9.00 -0.27 -7.05
N ALA A 25 -7.68 -0.37 -6.87
CA ALA A 25 -7.08 -0.23 -5.56
C ALA A 25 -7.17 1.24 -5.14
N GLU A 26 -8.22 1.56 -4.38
CA GLU A 26 -8.31 2.82 -3.64
C GLU A 26 -7.08 2.93 -2.72
N ASP A 27 -6.38 4.07 -2.80
CA ASP A 27 -5.30 4.48 -1.90
C ASP A 27 -5.82 4.54 -0.45
N MET A 28 -5.85 3.40 0.24
CA MET A 28 -6.09 3.32 1.68
C MET A 28 -4.79 3.71 2.41
N ASP A 29 -4.59 5.01 2.63
CA ASP A 29 -3.80 5.45 3.78
C ASP A 29 -4.55 4.98 5.03
N THR A 30 -4.00 4.04 5.78
CA THR A 30 -4.57 3.62 7.07
C THR A 30 -4.49 4.78 8.06
N ASP A 31 -5.67 5.31 8.40
CA ASP A 31 -5.85 6.30 9.46
C ASP A 31 -5.50 5.67 10.81
N GLN A 32 -4.33 6.02 11.34
CA GLN A 32 -3.99 5.88 12.76
C GLN A 32 -3.76 7.27 13.34
N ASP A 33 -4.85 7.97 13.66
CA ASP A 33 -4.82 9.07 14.62
C ASP A 33 -5.98 8.84 15.60
N GLY A 34 -5.62 8.33 16.78
CA GLY A 34 -6.52 8.23 17.92
C GLY A 34 -6.89 9.63 18.42
N ASN A 35 -8.18 9.84 18.66
CA ASN A 35 -8.78 11.04 19.25
C ASN A 35 -8.04 11.46 20.52
N ASN A 36 -7.31 12.57 20.48
CA ASN A 36 -6.74 13.20 21.67
C ASN A 36 -7.69 14.32 22.13
N CYS A 37 -8.54 14.01 23.12
CA CYS A 37 -9.35 15.02 23.79
C CYS A 37 -8.44 15.93 24.63
N HIS A 38 -8.15 17.13 24.13
CA HIS A 38 -7.57 18.19 24.94
C HIS A 38 -8.64 18.75 25.90
N ASN A 39 -8.48 18.45 27.19
CA ASN A 39 -9.11 19.23 28.25
C ASN A 39 -8.34 20.56 28.38
N GLU A 40 -9.00 21.66 27.98
CA GLU A 40 -8.55 23.02 28.26
C GLU A 40 -8.61 23.28 29.77
N ILE A 41 -7.46 23.54 30.39
CA ILE A 41 -7.41 24.15 31.73
C ILE A 41 -6.98 25.60 31.52
N GLU A 42 -7.94 26.51 31.73
CA GLU A 42 -7.75 27.95 31.70
C GLU A 42 -6.70 28.42 32.73
N SER A 43 -5.81 29.29 32.27
CA SER A 43 -4.81 29.96 33.09
C SER A 43 -5.40 31.21 33.75
N GLN A 44 -5.36 31.28 35.07
CA GLN A 44 -5.58 32.53 35.82
C GLN A 44 -4.48 32.77 36.85
N GLY A 45 -3.84 33.94 36.72
CA GLY A 45 -3.50 34.81 37.85
C GLY A 45 -2.26 34.45 38.71
N ALA A 46 -1.15 35.12 38.43
CA ALA A 46 -0.01 35.22 39.35
C ALA A 46 -0.30 36.18 40.52
N VAL A 47 -0.01 35.77 41.78
CA VAL A 47 0.40 36.67 42.89
C VAL A 47 1.28 35.94 43.91
N ASN A 48 2.51 36.44 44.07
CA ASN A 48 3.47 36.47 45.20
C ASN A 48 3.41 35.48 46.39
N GLY A 49 4.59 34.88 46.66
CA GLY A 49 5.29 35.05 47.95
C GLY A 49 5.34 33.84 48.90
N ASP A 50 6.46 33.10 48.90
CA ASP A 50 7.38 32.96 50.05
C ASP A 50 8.33 31.77 49.87
N VAL A 51 9.62 32.03 50.06
CA VAL A 51 10.72 31.05 50.04
C VAL A 51 10.88 30.47 51.44
N LYS A 52 10.74 29.14 51.59
CA LYS A 52 11.29 28.37 52.72
C LYS A 52 11.83 27.00 52.26
N PRO A 53 12.87 26.46 52.92
CA PRO A 53 13.87 25.54 52.36
C PRO A 53 13.41 24.07 52.33
N PRO A 54 14.08 23.18 51.56
CA PRO A 54 13.64 21.81 51.39
C PRO A 54 13.90 20.99 52.66
N LEU A 55 12.86 20.36 53.17
CA LEU A 55 12.96 19.25 54.10
C LEU A 55 13.11 17.96 53.28
N SER A 56 14.22 17.28 53.51
CA SER A 56 14.52 15.95 53.00
C SER A 56 13.46 14.95 53.46
N ASN A 57 12.78 14.32 52.51
CA ASN A 57 12.21 12.99 52.69
C ASN A 57 12.56 12.17 51.44
N ASN A 58 13.49 11.24 51.65
CA ASN A 58 13.77 10.15 50.72
C ASN A 58 12.57 9.22 50.73
N GLU A 59 11.81 9.19 49.64
CA GLU A 59 10.95 8.09 49.20
C GLU A 59 10.60 8.42 47.74
N GLU A 60 11.58 8.19 46.85
CA GLU A 60 11.33 8.16 45.41
C GLU A 60 10.56 6.86 45.12
N GLU A 61 9.24 6.95 44.97
CA GLU A 61 8.48 5.98 44.18
C GLU A 61 9.04 6.05 42.75
N MET A 62 9.81 5.04 42.36
CA MET A 62 10.32 4.90 40.99
C MET A 62 9.11 4.80 40.05
N GLU A 63 8.91 5.79 39.19
CA GLU A 63 8.04 5.65 38.02
C GLU A 63 8.51 4.42 37.22
N GLU A 64 7.66 3.39 37.12
CA GLU A 64 7.98 2.19 36.34
C GLU A 64 8.15 2.57 34.86
N ASP A 65 9.37 2.42 34.33
CA ASP A 65 9.64 2.62 32.90
C ASP A 65 8.91 1.56 32.07
N GLU A 66 7.69 1.89 31.62
CA GLU A 66 6.83 1.04 30.77
C GLU A 66 7.50 0.67 29.43
N SER A 67 8.51 1.43 29.01
CA SER A 67 9.21 1.26 27.73
C SER A 67 10.46 0.36 27.81
N ARG A 68 10.75 -0.20 28.99
CA ARG A 68 11.88 -1.10 29.23
C ARG A 68 11.94 -2.24 28.21
N ALA A 69 13.17 -2.64 27.87
CA ALA A 69 13.44 -3.70 26.90
C ALA A 69 13.23 -5.11 27.47
N GLU A 70 13.34 -5.25 28.77
CA GLU A 70 13.18 -6.52 29.47
C GLU A 70 12.58 -6.31 30.86
N ALA A 71 11.92 -7.34 31.37
CA ALA A 71 11.40 -7.35 32.73
C ALA A 71 11.28 -8.78 33.26
N THR A 72 11.41 -8.91 34.58
CA THR A 72 11.03 -10.13 35.31
C THR A 72 9.79 -9.83 36.13
N PHE A 73 8.77 -10.67 36.00
CA PHE A 73 7.54 -10.54 36.77
C PHE A 73 6.98 -11.91 37.16
N GLN A 74 6.23 -11.93 38.25
CA GLN A 74 5.76 -13.16 38.89
C GLN A 74 4.24 -13.18 39.01
N PHE A 75 3.69 -14.38 38.97
CA PHE A 75 2.27 -14.64 39.16
C PHE A 75 2.08 -15.80 40.13
N VAL A 76 1.39 -15.51 41.24
CA VAL A 76 1.02 -16.53 42.23
C VAL A 76 -0.38 -17.04 41.88
N VAL A 77 -0.48 -18.32 41.50
CA VAL A 77 -1.77 -18.97 41.26
C VAL A 77 -2.25 -19.56 42.57
N GLU A 78 -3.38 -19.07 43.08
CA GLU A 78 -4.02 -19.58 44.29
C GLU A 78 -5.02 -20.70 43.98
N ASN A 79 -5.25 -21.57 44.97
CA ASN A 79 -6.16 -22.72 44.87
C ASN A 79 -5.84 -23.63 43.66
N PHE A 80 -4.55 -23.86 43.41
CA PHE A 80 -4.06 -24.52 42.20
C PHE A 80 -4.71 -25.89 41.97
N SER A 81 -4.87 -26.69 43.03
CA SER A 81 -5.47 -28.03 42.93
C SER A 81 -6.88 -28.04 42.32
N LYS A 82 -7.62 -26.93 42.44
CA LYS A 82 -9.01 -26.75 41.97
C LYS A 82 -9.13 -25.91 40.70
N LEU A 83 -8.04 -25.46 40.11
CA LEU A 83 -8.06 -24.60 38.92
C LEU A 83 -8.71 -25.31 37.73
N GLU A 84 -9.89 -24.91 37.25
CA GLU A 84 -10.56 -25.55 36.10
C GLU A 84 -10.38 -24.80 34.77
N ASP A 85 -10.34 -23.46 34.84
CA ASP A 85 -10.22 -22.57 33.68
C ASP A 85 -8.83 -21.91 33.58
N SER A 86 -8.58 -21.18 32.50
CA SER A 86 -7.38 -20.37 32.35
C SER A 86 -7.41 -19.15 33.28
N VAL A 87 -6.25 -18.83 33.86
CA VAL A 87 -6.05 -17.63 34.68
C VAL A 87 -4.92 -16.80 34.09
N LEU A 88 -5.09 -15.48 34.13
CA LEU A 88 -4.14 -14.49 33.67
C LEU A 88 -3.60 -13.68 34.84
N SER A 89 -2.31 -13.35 34.79
CA SER A 89 -1.71 -12.41 35.73
C SER A 89 -2.14 -10.96 35.45
N PRO A 90 -1.93 -10.04 36.41
CA PRO A 90 -1.82 -8.63 36.10
C PRO A 90 -0.79 -8.38 35.00
N PRO A 91 -0.98 -7.35 34.15
CA PRO A 91 -0.05 -7.04 33.08
C PRO A 91 1.27 -6.48 33.65
N CYS A 92 2.37 -6.87 33.02
CA CYS A 92 3.68 -6.26 33.16
C CYS A 92 4.00 -5.49 31.89
N MET A 93 4.31 -4.20 32.00
CA MET A 93 4.63 -3.37 30.84
C MET A 93 6.08 -3.59 30.41
N VAL A 94 6.27 -3.94 29.13
CA VAL A 94 7.57 -4.05 28.45
C VAL A 94 7.35 -3.58 27.01
N ARG A 95 8.17 -2.63 26.55
CA ARG A 95 7.99 -1.95 25.25
C ARG A 95 6.60 -1.31 25.06
N ASN A 96 6.00 -0.77 26.13
CA ASN A 96 4.63 -0.24 26.15
C ASN A 96 3.54 -1.25 25.76
N LEU A 97 3.85 -2.56 25.78
CA LEU A 97 2.88 -3.63 25.57
C LEU A 97 2.58 -4.32 26.90
N PRO A 98 1.31 -4.73 27.13
CA PRO A 98 0.97 -5.48 28.32
C PRO A 98 1.30 -6.97 28.13
N TRP A 99 2.22 -7.48 28.96
CA TRP A 99 2.60 -8.90 29.01
C TRP A 99 1.95 -9.58 30.20
N LYS A 100 1.33 -10.74 30.00
CA LYS A 100 0.63 -11.49 31.05
C LYS A 100 1.11 -12.93 31.10
N ILE A 101 1.26 -13.48 32.30
CA ILE A 101 1.43 -14.92 32.51
C ILE A 101 0.05 -15.57 32.41
N MET A 102 -0.07 -16.59 31.57
CA MET A 102 -1.26 -17.43 31.47
C MET A 102 -0.97 -18.84 31.99
N ALA A 103 -1.76 -19.28 32.95
CA ALA A 103 -1.74 -20.65 33.47
C ALA A 103 -3.08 -21.32 33.21
N MET A 104 -3.08 -22.53 32.68
CA MET A 104 -4.32 -23.27 32.43
C MET A 104 -4.13 -24.79 32.53
N PRO A 105 -5.13 -25.53 33.02
CA PRO A 105 -5.09 -26.99 33.00
C PRO A 105 -5.28 -27.51 31.58
N ARG A 106 -4.36 -28.35 31.09
CA ARG A 106 -4.51 -29.09 29.83
C ARG A 106 -4.80 -30.56 30.11
N LYS A 107 -5.72 -31.14 29.34
CA LYS A 107 -6.07 -32.56 29.39
C LYS A 107 -5.48 -33.25 28.17
N ASN A 108 -4.61 -34.23 28.37
CA ASN A 108 -4.15 -35.07 27.27
C ASN A 108 -5.23 -36.11 26.95
N HIS A 109 -5.83 -36.05 25.76
CA HIS A 109 -6.88 -36.98 25.34
C HIS A 109 -6.40 -38.44 25.24
N ALA A 110 -5.09 -38.66 25.06
CA ALA A 110 -4.50 -39.99 24.93
C ALA A 110 -4.26 -40.71 26.28
N GLU A 111 -3.96 -39.98 27.36
CA GLU A 111 -3.40 -40.58 28.58
C GLU A 111 -4.23 -40.35 29.87
N ARG A 112 -5.36 -39.62 29.81
CA ARG A 112 -6.12 -39.16 31.00
C ARG A 112 -5.27 -38.41 32.03
N GLN A 113 -4.08 -37.95 31.64
CA GLN A 113 -3.20 -37.18 32.49
C GLN A 113 -3.47 -35.69 32.30
N ARG A 114 -3.56 -34.99 33.44
CA ARG A 114 -3.68 -33.54 33.51
C ARG A 114 -2.27 -32.95 33.53
N SER A 115 -2.08 -31.82 32.86
CA SER A 115 -0.81 -31.08 32.84
C SER A 115 -1.06 -29.59 33.04
N LEU A 116 -0.07 -28.91 33.61
CA LEU A 116 -0.04 -27.45 33.67
C LEU A 116 0.40 -26.90 32.30
N GLY A 117 -0.49 -26.14 31.68
CA GLY A 117 -0.15 -25.26 30.57
C GLY A 117 0.35 -23.91 31.11
N PHE A 118 1.48 -23.45 30.59
CA PHE A 118 2.12 -22.19 30.99
C PHE A 118 2.53 -21.43 29.73
N PHE A 119 1.93 -20.27 29.54
CA PHE A 119 2.10 -19.41 28.37
C PHE A 119 2.40 -17.97 28.80
N LEU A 120 3.03 -17.24 27.89
CA LEU A 120 3.19 -15.80 27.94
C LEU A 120 2.25 -15.20 26.90
N GLN A 121 1.38 -14.28 27.33
CA GLN A 121 0.51 -13.52 26.45
C GLN A 121 1.06 -12.09 26.29
N CYS A 122 0.98 -11.55 25.09
CA CYS A 122 1.38 -10.19 24.73
C CYS A 122 0.20 -9.49 24.05
N ASN A 123 -0.22 -8.34 24.59
CA ASN A 123 -1.21 -7.45 23.97
C ASN A 123 -2.53 -8.12 23.53
N GLY A 124 -2.98 -9.16 24.25
CA GLY A 124 -4.12 -9.99 23.86
C GLY A 124 -5.49 -9.30 23.90
N GLU A 125 -5.58 -8.08 24.45
CA GLU A 125 -6.81 -7.28 24.52
C GLU A 125 -6.94 -6.27 23.37
N SER A 126 -5.91 -6.13 22.53
CA SER A 126 -5.91 -5.16 21.43
C SER A 126 -6.79 -5.63 20.26
N GLU A 127 -7.67 -4.75 19.77
CA GLU A 127 -8.45 -4.97 18.54
C GLU A 127 -7.63 -4.72 17.25
N SER A 128 -6.42 -4.17 17.38
CA SER A 128 -5.55 -3.90 16.22
C SER A 128 -5.01 -5.20 15.63
N THR A 129 -5.09 -5.32 14.31
CA THR A 129 -4.53 -6.45 13.55
C THR A 129 -3.10 -6.20 13.06
N SER A 130 -2.60 -4.96 13.15
CA SER A 130 -1.37 -4.52 12.49
C SER A 130 -0.13 -4.45 13.39
N TRP A 131 -0.22 -4.93 14.65
CA TRP A 131 0.92 -4.92 15.57
C TRP A 131 1.71 -6.23 15.56
N SER A 132 3.00 -6.14 15.85
CA SER A 132 3.85 -7.30 16.09
C SER A 132 4.98 -6.98 17.06
N CYS A 133 5.42 -7.97 17.85
CA CYS A 133 6.53 -7.85 18.79
C CYS A 133 7.32 -9.15 18.86
N GLN A 134 8.59 -9.12 18.45
CA GLN A 134 9.49 -10.25 18.65
C GLN A 134 9.97 -10.26 20.11
N ALA A 135 9.94 -11.41 20.78
CA ALA A 135 10.49 -11.54 22.13
C ALA A 135 11.07 -12.92 22.41
N SER A 136 11.99 -12.97 23.36
CA SER A 136 12.47 -14.18 24.02
C SER A 136 12.07 -14.14 25.49
N ALA A 137 11.68 -15.29 26.05
CA ALA A 137 11.30 -15.34 27.46
C ALA A 137 11.70 -16.65 28.14
N ASP A 138 12.06 -16.53 29.41
CA ASP A 138 12.32 -17.63 30.32
C ASP A 138 11.10 -17.86 31.20
N LEU A 139 10.39 -18.96 30.98
CA LEU A 139 9.25 -19.40 31.78
C LEU A 139 9.77 -20.29 32.90
N LYS A 140 9.62 -19.84 34.14
CA LYS A 140 10.11 -20.54 35.33
C LYS A 140 8.97 -20.83 36.30
N MET A 141 8.92 -22.05 36.82
CA MET A 141 8.14 -22.36 38.01
C MET A 141 9.09 -22.45 39.21
N LEU A 142 8.90 -21.54 40.16
CA LEU A 142 9.77 -21.41 41.32
C LEU A 142 9.40 -22.42 42.40
N LYS A 143 10.40 -22.83 43.18
CA LYS A 143 10.18 -23.59 44.42
C LYS A 143 9.97 -22.62 45.58
N TRP A 144 9.24 -23.07 46.60
CA TRP A 144 9.05 -22.30 47.83
C TRP A 144 10.29 -22.27 48.74
N ASP A 145 11.24 -23.17 48.49
CA ASP A 145 12.57 -23.15 49.07
C ASP A 145 13.48 -22.22 48.23
N PRO A 146 14.03 -21.13 48.79
CA PRO A 146 14.89 -20.19 48.07
C PRO A 146 16.16 -20.82 47.48
N GLU A 147 16.64 -21.95 48.01
CA GLU A 147 17.81 -22.67 47.49
C GLU A 147 17.45 -23.72 46.43
N GLY A 148 16.17 -23.95 46.18
CA GLY A 148 15.68 -24.95 45.24
C GLY A 148 15.77 -24.50 43.79
N GLU A 149 16.35 -25.33 42.91
CA GLU A 149 16.39 -25.02 41.47
C GLU A 149 14.97 -24.97 40.86
N PRO A 150 14.62 -23.90 40.13
CA PRO A 150 13.32 -23.77 39.48
C PRO A 150 13.25 -24.64 38.22
N CYS A 151 12.05 -25.07 37.85
CA CYS A 151 11.83 -25.68 36.55
C CYS A 151 11.74 -24.57 35.50
N LYS A 152 12.67 -24.52 34.55
CA LYS A 152 12.74 -23.48 33.52
C LYS A 152 12.60 -24.04 32.11
N ARG A 153 11.94 -23.29 31.23
CA ARG A 153 11.98 -23.48 29.77
C ARG A 153 12.02 -22.12 29.08
N ASN A 154 12.63 -22.07 27.92
CA ASN A 154 12.81 -20.85 27.15
C ASN A 154 11.89 -20.89 25.93
N ILE A 155 11.39 -19.72 25.53
CA ILE A 155 10.64 -19.51 24.30
C ILE A 155 11.24 -18.34 23.52
N GLN A 156 11.12 -18.37 22.21
CA GLN A 156 11.35 -17.23 21.33
C GLN A 156 10.23 -17.22 20.29
N HIS A 157 9.54 -16.08 20.16
CA HIS A 157 8.33 -16.02 19.34
C HIS A 157 8.08 -14.60 18.82
N LEU A 158 7.42 -14.52 17.66
CA LEU A 158 6.87 -13.29 17.11
C LEU A 158 5.41 -13.19 17.53
N PHE A 159 5.12 -12.32 18.51
CA PHE A 159 3.76 -12.10 18.99
C PHE A 159 3.02 -11.14 18.06
N TYR A 160 1.78 -11.46 17.70
CA TYR A 160 0.89 -10.61 16.88
C TYR A 160 -0.57 -11.02 17.11
N HIS A 161 -1.56 -10.31 16.54
CA HIS A 161 -2.97 -10.50 16.87
C HIS A 161 -3.49 -11.97 16.80
N LYS A 162 -3.01 -12.80 15.86
CA LYS A 162 -3.44 -14.21 15.75
C LYS A 162 -2.69 -15.15 16.69
N GLU A 163 -1.43 -14.85 17.00
CA GLU A 163 -0.57 -15.61 17.91
C GLU A 163 -0.09 -14.66 19.01
N ASN A 164 -1.06 -14.18 19.81
CA ASN A 164 -0.80 -13.24 20.88
C ASN A 164 -0.37 -13.93 22.18
N ASP A 165 -0.42 -15.25 22.23
CA ASP A 165 0.10 -16.07 23.32
C ASP A 165 1.00 -17.20 22.81
N TRP A 166 2.05 -17.49 23.55
CA TRP A 166 2.99 -18.57 23.21
C TRP A 166 3.58 -19.20 24.46
N GLY A 167 3.82 -20.51 24.40
CA GLY A 167 4.30 -21.27 25.54
C GLY A 167 4.08 -22.76 25.40
N PHE A 168 3.92 -23.44 26.54
CA PHE A 168 3.86 -24.89 26.61
C PHE A 168 2.50 -25.35 27.10
N SER A 169 1.77 -26.10 26.26
CA SER A 169 0.55 -26.81 26.70
C SER A 169 0.83 -27.87 27.77
N HIS A 170 2.03 -28.47 27.75
CA HIS A 170 2.46 -29.48 28.70
C HIS A 170 3.78 -29.04 29.34
N PHE A 171 3.72 -28.03 30.22
CA PHE A 171 4.89 -27.49 30.90
C PHE A 171 5.39 -28.46 31.98
N MET A 172 4.48 -28.93 32.85
CA MET A 172 4.76 -29.93 33.88
C MET A 172 3.55 -30.84 34.10
N ALA A 173 3.78 -32.12 34.47
CA ALA A 173 2.70 -33.02 34.81
C ALA A 173 1.99 -32.54 36.09
N TRP A 174 0.67 -32.61 36.13
CA TRP A 174 -0.10 -32.04 37.24
C TRP A 174 0.21 -32.72 38.58
N GLN A 175 0.54 -34.00 38.55
CA GLN A 175 0.91 -34.75 39.76
C GLN A 175 2.24 -34.28 40.35
N ASP A 176 3.21 -33.95 39.50
CA ASP A 176 4.53 -33.47 39.93
C ASP A 176 4.45 -32.08 40.56
N VAL A 177 3.53 -31.23 40.07
CA VAL A 177 3.26 -29.92 40.68
C VAL A 177 2.61 -30.08 42.05
N LEU A 178 1.71 -31.05 42.21
CA LEU A 178 1.00 -31.31 43.47
C LEU A 178 1.85 -32.06 44.52
N ASP A 179 2.97 -32.64 44.13
CA ASP A 179 3.88 -33.34 45.04
C ASP A 179 4.56 -32.32 45.98
N GLN A 180 4.13 -32.31 47.25
CA GLN A 180 4.69 -31.44 48.27
C GLN A 180 6.19 -31.68 48.50
N SER A 181 6.71 -32.88 48.20
CA SER A 181 8.13 -33.18 48.33
C SER A 181 8.98 -32.56 47.22
N ALA A 182 8.37 -32.22 46.07
CA ALA A 182 9.05 -31.55 44.96
C ALA A 182 9.29 -30.05 45.22
N GLY A 183 8.51 -29.44 46.13
CA GLY A 183 8.70 -28.07 46.62
C GLY A 183 8.07 -26.96 45.78
N PHE A 184 7.30 -27.28 44.74
CA PHE A 184 6.66 -26.31 43.84
C PHE A 184 5.33 -25.75 44.35
N ILE A 185 4.65 -26.46 45.26
CA ILE A 185 3.37 -26.06 45.84
C ILE A 185 3.46 -25.90 47.36
N LYS A 186 2.85 -24.83 47.89
CA LYS A 186 2.69 -24.59 49.33
C LYS A 186 1.37 -23.87 49.55
N ASP A 187 0.60 -24.30 50.54
CA ASP A 187 -0.72 -23.73 50.87
C ASP A 187 -1.67 -23.67 49.66
N ASP A 188 -1.59 -24.68 48.78
CA ASP A 188 -2.31 -24.76 47.49
C ASP A 188 -2.02 -23.59 46.52
N LYS A 189 -0.82 -23.01 46.61
CA LYS A 189 -0.32 -21.94 45.76
C LYS A 189 0.95 -22.34 45.01
N ILE A 190 1.06 -21.92 43.75
CA ILE A 190 2.28 -22.05 42.94
C ILE A 190 2.76 -20.67 42.49
N ILE A 191 4.06 -20.55 42.21
CA ILE A 191 4.69 -19.29 41.77
C ILE A 191 5.27 -19.50 40.37
N LEU A 192 4.72 -18.75 39.41
CA LEU A 192 5.23 -18.68 38.05
C LEU A 192 6.01 -17.37 37.90
N GLU A 193 7.17 -17.43 37.26
CA GLU A 193 8.01 -16.29 36.95
C GLU A 193 8.28 -16.29 35.44
N VAL A 194 8.21 -15.11 34.83
CA VAL A 194 8.67 -14.90 33.47
C VAL A 194 9.68 -13.78 33.47
N HIS A 195 10.85 -14.06 32.88
CA HIS A 195 11.77 -13.03 32.43
C HIS A 195 11.61 -12.88 30.92
N VAL A 196 11.11 -11.74 30.45
CA VAL A 196 10.90 -11.45 29.04
C VAL A 196 11.87 -10.38 28.58
N THR A 197 12.47 -10.59 27.41
CA THR A 197 13.27 -9.61 26.66
C THR A 197 12.59 -9.41 25.32
N ALA A 198 12.18 -8.18 25.01
CA ALA A 198 11.39 -7.85 23.84
C ALA A 198 12.09 -6.82 22.94
N ASP A 199 12.01 -7.08 21.63
CA ASP A 199 12.40 -6.13 20.59
C ASP A 199 11.39 -4.98 20.54
N ALA A 200 11.77 -3.88 19.90
CA ALA A 200 10.83 -2.79 19.68
C ALA A 200 9.67 -3.25 18.75
N PRO A 201 8.41 -3.04 19.17
CA PRO A 201 7.25 -3.52 18.43
C PRO A 201 6.91 -2.64 17.23
N HIS A 202 6.29 -3.25 16.22
CA HIS A 202 5.72 -2.56 15.06
C HIS A 202 4.21 -2.38 15.24
N GLY A 203 3.61 -1.40 14.55
CA GLY A 203 2.16 -1.17 14.53
C GLY A 203 1.55 -0.68 15.85
N VAL A 204 2.39 -0.25 16.79
CA VAL A 204 2.02 0.45 18.02
C VAL A 204 2.77 1.78 18.11
N SER A 205 2.35 2.67 19.02
CA SER A 205 2.99 3.97 19.22
C SER A 205 4.40 3.82 19.81
N TRP A 206 5.38 3.52 18.96
CA TRP A 206 6.80 3.51 19.28
C TRP A 206 7.44 4.83 18.83
N ASP A 207 7.83 5.66 19.79
CA ASP A 207 8.55 6.90 19.50
C ASP A 207 10.06 6.61 19.37
N SER A 208 10.45 6.21 18.17
CA SER A 208 11.84 5.94 17.78
C SER A 208 12.79 7.06 18.21
N LYS A 209 12.37 8.33 18.06
CA LYS A 209 13.22 9.49 18.32
C LYS A 209 13.39 9.75 19.80
N LYS A 210 12.34 9.62 20.60
CA LYS A 210 12.42 9.72 22.06
C LYS A 210 13.38 8.70 22.65
N HIS A 211 13.34 7.46 22.19
CA HIS A 211 14.14 6.37 22.77
C HIS A 211 15.58 6.29 22.24
N THR A 212 15.81 6.66 20.98
CA THR A 212 17.13 6.46 20.34
C THR A 212 17.83 7.76 19.97
N GLY A 213 17.08 8.85 19.82
CA GLY A 213 17.52 10.11 19.19
C GLY A 213 17.41 10.12 17.67
N PHE A 214 16.91 9.04 17.05
CA PHE A 214 16.85 8.85 15.60
C PHE A 214 15.45 8.41 15.15
N VAL A 215 15.12 8.68 13.89
CA VAL A 215 13.82 8.33 13.29
C VAL A 215 13.98 7.31 12.16
N GLY A 216 12.95 6.49 11.97
CA GLY A 216 12.90 5.45 10.95
C GLY A 216 12.40 5.96 9.58
N LEU A 217 12.35 5.04 8.62
CA LEU A 217 11.79 5.22 7.28
C LEU A 217 10.55 4.35 7.13
N LYS A 218 9.48 4.90 6.54
CA LYS A 218 8.27 4.11 6.26
C LYS A 218 8.58 3.05 5.21
N ASN A 219 8.19 1.82 5.50
CA ASN A 219 8.17 0.76 4.52
C ASN A 219 7.01 0.96 3.52
N GLN A 220 7.31 0.88 2.22
CA GLN A 220 6.34 0.97 1.11
C GLN A 220 6.22 -0.37 0.36
N GLY A 221 6.28 -1.50 1.08
CA GLY A 221 6.21 -2.83 0.48
C GLY A 221 7.57 -3.53 0.51
N ALA A 222 8.26 -3.61 -0.63
CA ALA A 222 9.57 -4.27 -0.72
C ALA A 222 10.76 -3.30 -0.63
N THR A 223 10.54 -2.05 -0.17
CA THR A 223 11.56 -1.00 -0.17
C THR A 223 12.60 -1.08 0.96
N CYS A 224 12.56 -2.09 1.81
CA CYS A 224 13.38 -2.19 3.04
C CYS A 224 14.90 -2.14 2.75
N TYR A 225 15.34 -2.72 1.63
CA TYR A 225 16.75 -2.70 1.22
C TYR A 225 17.23 -1.28 0.88
N MET A 226 16.36 -0.47 0.25
CA MET A 226 16.60 0.95 0.00
C MET A 226 16.62 1.72 1.31
N ASN A 227 15.68 1.46 2.23
CA ASN A 227 15.65 2.11 3.53
C ASN A 227 16.96 1.89 4.31
N SER A 228 17.45 0.64 4.32
CA SER A 228 18.72 0.25 4.95
C SER A 228 19.92 1.01 4.36
N LEU A 229 19.96 1.15 3.02
CA LEU A 229 20.98 1.92 2.33
C LEU A 229 20.88 3.43 2.62
N LEU A 230 19.67 4.00 2.61
CA LEU A 230 19.45 5.42 2.88
C LEU A 230 19.90 5.82 4.28
N GLN A 231 19.60 5.01 5.30
CA GLN A 231 20.08 5.24 6.67
C GLN A 231 21.62 5.20 6.71
N THR A 232 22.23 4.22 6.04
CA THR A 232 23.70 4.09 5.95
C THR A 232 24.36 5.33 5.32
N LEU A 233 23.81 5.82 4.21
CA LEU A 233 24.30 7.03 3.54
C LEU A 233 24.04 8.29 4.39
N PHE A 234 22.90 8.37 5.08
CA PHE A 234 22.55 9.49 5.96
C PHE A 234 23.52 9.65 7.13
N PHE A 235 23.94 8.54 7.75
CA PHE A 235 24.92 8.54 8.84
C PHE A 235 26.38 8.68 8.39
N THR A 236 26.63 8.69 7.08
CA THR A 236 27.89 9.18 6.53
C THR A 236 27.86 10.73 6.55
N ASN A 237 28.09 11.33 7.72
CA ASN A 237 27.77 12.75 7.97
C ASN A 237 28.42 13.72 6.97
N LYS A 238 29.68 13.47 6.57
CA LYS A 238 30.37 14.27 5.55
C LYS A 238 29.69 14.20 4.17
N LEU A 239 29.14 13.04 3.79
CA LEU A 239 28.30 12.91 2.59
C LEU A 239 27.00 13.70 2.76
N ARG A 240 26.32 13.55 3.90
CA ARG A 240 25.06 14.27 4.19
C ARG A 240 25.21 15.79 4.06
N ARG A 241 26.31 16.36 4.58
CA ARG A 241 26.61 17.80 4.42
C ARG A 241 26.76 18.18 2.94
N ALA A 242 27.49 17.38 2.16
CA ALA A 242 27.64 17.64 0.74
C ALA A 242 26.30 17.54 -0.02
N VAL A 243 25.43 16.60 0.37
CA VAL A 243 24.08 16.45 -0.19
C VAL A 243 23.25 17.71 0.04
N TYR A 244 23.28 18.31 1.24
CA TYR A 244 22.56 19.57 1.50
C TYR A 244 23.06 20.76 0.67
N LEU A 245 24.31 20.73 0.23
CA LEU A 245 24.93 21.81 -0.57
C LEU A 245 24.73 21.65 -2.08
N MET A 246 24.02 20.62 -2.54
CA MET A 246 23.69 20.46 -3.97
C MET A 246 22.67 21.52 -4.43
N PRO A 247 22.89 22.16 -5.59
CA PRO A 247 21.98 23.20 -6.12
C PRO A 247 20.75 22.55 -6.74
N THR A 248 19.62 22.60 -6.03
CA THR A 248 18.36 21.94 -6.44
C THR A 248 17.18 22.92 -6.55
N GLU A 249 17.40 24.24 -6.44
CA GLU A 249 16.33 25.24 -6.41
C GLU A 249 15.45 25.25 -7.67
N SER A 250 16.03 24.96 -8.83
CA SER A 250 15.32 24.90 -10.12
C SER A 250 14.80 23.51 -10.49
N ASP A 251 15.10 22.50 -9.68
CA ASP A 251 14.78 21.12 -10.01
C ASP A 251 13.29 20.82 -9.84
N ASP A 252 12.79 19.91 -10.66
CA ASP A 252 11.42 19.41 -10.55
C ASP A 252 11.21 18.66 -9.22
N SER A 253 10.08 18.94 -8.55
CA SER A 253 9.81 18.45 -7.20
C SER A 253 9.60 16.93 -7.09
N THR A 254 9.20 16.26 -8.18
CA THR A 254 8.86 14.82 -8.20
C THR A 254 9.87 13.98 -8.97
N ARG A 255 10.57 14.57 -9.96
CA ARG A 255 11.52 13.84 -10.81
C ARG A 255 12.99 13.97 -10.41
N SER A 256 13.35 14.95 -9.58
CA SER A 256 14.76 15.14 -9.18
C SER A 256 15.17 14.21 -8.04
N VAL A 257 16.05 13.25 -8.34
CA VAL A 257 16.66 12.34 -7.36
C VAL A 257 17.48 13.12 -6.30
N PRO A 258 18.36 14.09 -6.66
CA PRO A 258 19.09 14.88 -5.66
C PRO A 258 18.18 15.61 -4.67
N LEU A 259 17.10 16.24 -5.16
CA LEU A 259 16.14 16.95 -4.31
C LEU A 259 15.33 15.97 -3.44
N ALA A 260 14.93 14.84 -4.00
CA ALA A 260 14.23 13.81 -3.23
C ALA A 260 15.11 13.25 -2.09
N LEU A 261 16.41 13.05 -2.35
CA LEU A 261 17.37 12.62 -1.33
C LEU A 261 17.60 13.70 -0.27
N GLN A 262 17.74 14.98 -0.66
CA GLN A 262 17.80 16.10 0.28
C GLN A 262 16.57 16.15 1.19
N ARG A 263 15.37 15.91 0.64
CA ARG A 263 14.12 15.84 1.40
C ARG A 263 14.16 14.72 2.44
N VAL A 264 14.55 13.51 2.02
CA VAL A 264 14.67 12.36 2.94
C VAL A 264 15.69 12.64 4.04
N PHE A 265 16.87 13.18 3.71
CA PHE A 265 17.90 13.49 4.71
C PHE A 265 17.45 14.58 5.68
N TYR A 266 16.81 15.63 5.17
CA TYR A 266 16.27 16.71 5.99
C TYR A 266 15.21 16.17 6.95
N GLU A 267 14.27 15.34 6.47
CA GLU A 267 13.24 14.75 7.32
C GLU A 267 13.82 13.75 8.33
N LEU A 268 14.83 12.95 7.98
CA LEU A 268 15.52 12.06 8.93
C LEU A 268 16.22 12.83 10.05
N GLN A 269 16.61 14.08 9.81
CA GLN A 269 17.26 14.94 10.80
C GLN A 269 16.24 15.65 11.72
N PHE A 270 15.12 16.12 11.18
CA PHE A 270 14.19 17.00 11.91
C PHE A 270 12.83 16.40 12.26
N SER A 271 12.34 15.43 11.48
CA SER A 271 11.03 14.82 11.75
C SER A 271 11.04 14.03 13.06
N ASP A 272 9.90 14.02 13.74
CA ASP A 272 9.63 13.11 14.86
C ASP A 272 8.84 11.87 14.39
N LYS A 273 8.33 11.90 13.16
CA LYS A 273 7.55 10.81 12.53
C LYS A 273 8.38 10.06 11.49
N PRO A 274 8.12 8.75 11.27
CA PRO A 274 8.77 7.95 10.23
C PRO A 274 8.71 8.63 8.86
N VAL A 275 9.86 8.68 8.19
CA VAL A 275 10.07 9.46 6.97
C VAL A 275 9.60 8.69 5.74
N GLY A 276 8.85 9.34 4.86
CA GLY A 276 8.34 8.72 3.64
C GLY A 276 9.33 8.80 2.48
N THR A 277 9.51 7.71 1.74
CA THR A 277 10.35 7.63 0.54
C THR A 277 9.57 7.70 -0.79
N LYS A 278 8.25 7.94 -0.76
CA LYS A 278 7.35 7.93 -1.94
C LYS A 278 7.82 8.83 -3.09
N LYS A 279 8.37 10.02 -2.79
CA LYS A 279 8.89 10.92 -3.83
C LYS A 279 10.25 10.49 -4.38
N LEU A 280 11.04 9.77 -3.59
CA LEU A 280 12.33 9.26 -4.02
C LEU A 280 12.15 8.08 -4.98
N THR A 281 11.28 7.12 -4.67
CA THR A 281 10.96 6.01 -5.58
C THR A 281 10.41 6.51 -6.91
N ARG A 282 9.47 7.47 -6.89
CA ARG A 282 8.96 8.13 -8.11
C ARG A 282 10.05 8.84 -8.91
N SER A 283 11.07 9.42 -8.26
CA SER A 283 12.16 10.10 -8.98
C SER A 283 13.06 9.14 -9.76
N PHE A 284 13.10 7.86 -9.38
CA PHE A 284 13.76 6.80 -10.16
C PHE A 284 12.91 6.28 -11.32
N GLY A 285 11.66 6.72 -11.44
CA GLY A 285 10.70 6.18 -12.39
C GLY A 285 10.07 4.87 -11.95
N TRP A 286 10.23 4.46 -10.68
CA TRP A 286 9.55 3.28 -10.14
C TRP A 286 8.07 3.58 -9.96
N GLU A 287 7.24 2.73 -10.54
CA GLU A 287 5.80 2.73 -10.33
C GLU A 287 5.42 1.91 -9.08
N THR A 288 4.15 1.92 -8.72
CA THR A 288 3.66 1.26 -7.50
C THR A 288 3.97 -0.25 -7.49
N LEU A 289 3.94 -0.91 -8.65
CA LEU A 289 4.28 -2.33 -8.76
C LEU A 289 5.78 -2.59 -8.60
N ASP A 290 6.63 -1.71 -9.13
CA ASP A 290 8.09 -1.82 -9.01
C ASP A 290 8.55 -1.68 -7.55
N SER A 291 7.79 -0.97 -6.71
CA SER A 291 8.08 -0.86 -5.27
C SER A 291 7.96 -2.18 -4.50
N PHE A 292 7.37 -3.21 -5.11
CA PHE A 292 7.33 -4.59 -4.60
C PHE A 292 8.43 -5.49 -5.17
N MET A 293 9.26 -4.98 -6.10
CA MET A 293 10.42 -5.69 -6.64
C MET A 293 11.70 -5.34 -5.86
N GLN A 294 12.47 -6.36 -5.52
CA GLN A 294 13.78 -6.18 -4.90
C GLN A 294 14.83 -5.96 -5.98
N HIS A 295 15.49 -4.79 -5.94
CA HIS A 295 16.62 -4.47 -6.80
C HIS A 295 17.94 -4.78 -6.09
N ASP A 296 19.02 -4.94 -6.86
CA ASP A 296 20.36 -5.10 -6.31
C ASP A 296 20.77 -3.83 -5.54
N VAL A 297 21.07 -3.97 -4.25
CA VAL A 297 21.50 -2.88 -3.36
C VAL A 297 22.78 -2.21 -3.88
N GLN A 298 23.68 -2.98 -4.51
CA GLN A 298 24.90 -2.44 -5.11
C GLN A 298 24.56 -1.53 -6.29
N GLU A 299 23.67 -1.97 -7.18
CA GLU A 299 23.24 -1.17 -8.33
C GLU A 299 22.56 0.12 -7.85
N LEU A 300 21.64 0.02 -6.90
CA LEU A 300 20.97 1.19 -6.32
C LEU A 300 21.96 2.16 -5.67
N CYS A 301 22.93 1.66 -4.90
CA CYS A 301 23.97 2.47 -4.28
C CYS A 301 24.78 3.23 -5.33
N ARG A 302 25.22 2.55 -6.39
CA ARG A 302 25.98 3.18 -7.47
C ARG A 302 25.15 4.22 -8.22
N VAL A 303 23.89 3.91 -8.55
CA VAL A 303 22.98 4.88 -9.18
C VAL A 303 22.79 6.12 -8.31
N LEU A 304 22.62 5.97 -7.00
CA LEU A 304 22.50 7.10 -6.07
C LEU A 304 23.79 7.93 -6.03
N LEU A 305 24.95 7.28 -5.87
CA LEU A 305 26.26 7.93 -5.81
C LEU A 305 26.57 8.68 -7.12
N ASP A 306 26.31 8.08 -8.28
CA ASP A 306 26.55 8.68 -9.59
C ASP A 306 25.62 9.89 -9.85
N ASN A 307 24.34 9.79 -9.46
CA ASN A 307 23.40 10.91 -9.57
C ASN A 307 23.83 12.09 -8.68
N MET A 308 24.28 11.81 -7.46
CA MET A 308 24.83 12.84 -6.57
C MET A 308 26.11 13.45 -7.14
N GLU A 309 27.07 12.64 -7.58
CA GLU A 309 28.33 13.14 -8.13
C GLU A 309 28.10 14.03 -9.35
N SER A 310 27.24 13.58 -10.28
CA SER A 310 26.87 14.34 -11.47
C SER A 310 26.30 15.72 -11.12
N LYS A 311 25.45 15.79 -10.08
CA LYS A 311 24.86 17.05 -9.60
C LYS A 311 25.83 17.93 -8.81
N MET A 312 26.84 17.33 -8.16
CA MET A 312 27.89 18.05 -7.42
C MET A 312 28.98 18.65 -8.32
N LYS A 313 29.07 18.27 -9.60
CA LYS A 313 30.05 18.83 -10.55
C LYS A 313 29.84 20.34 -10.74
N GLY A 314 30.92 21.11 -10.66
CA GLY A 314 30.87 22.58 -10.77
C GLY A 314 30.41 23.30 -9.50
N THR A 315 30.30 22.60 -8.36
CA THR A 315 29.90 23.17 -7.06
C THR A 315 31.05 23.18 -6.06
N CYS A 316 30.85 23.80 -4.90
CA CYS A 316 31.85 23.80 -3.82
C CYS A 316 32.13 22.41 -3.20
N VAL A 317 31.28 21.41 -3.47
CA VAL A 317 31.38 20.04 -2.97
C VAL A 317 31.74 19.03 -4.07
N GLU A 318 32.30 19.51 -5.18
CA GLU A 318 32.74 18.65 -6.28
C GLU A 318 33.79 17.61 -5.83
N GLY A 319 33.62 16.39 -6.35
CA GLY A 319 34.51 15.26 -6.07
C GLY A 319 34.37 14.68 -4.66
N THR A 320 33.32 15.03 -3.91
CA THR A 320 33.10 14.46 -2.56
C THR A 320 32.89 12.95 -2.62
N ILE A 321 32.13 12.45 -3.60
CA ILE A 321 31.86 11.02 -3.77
C ILE A 321 33.17 10.23 -4.00
N PRO A 322 34.02 10.55 -5.01
CA PRO A 322 35.32 9.92 -5.15
C PRO A 322 36.20 10.02 -3.91
N LYS A 323 36.26 11.19 -3.25
CA LYS A 323 37.09 11.37 -2.05
C LYS A 323 36.69 10.47 -0.88
N LEU A 324 35.42 10.08 -0.79
CA LEU A 324 34.91 9.25 0.31
C LEU A 324 34.96 7.75 0.00
N PHE A 325 34.67 7.37 -1.24
CA PHE A 325 34.39 5.98 -1.60
C PHE A 325 35.33 5.40 -2.66
N GLU A 326 36.09 6.22 -3.40
CA GLU A 326 36.99 5.71 -4.46
C GLU A 326 38.26 5.11 -3.88
N GLY A 327 38.43 3.81 -4.11
CA GLY A 327 39.70 3.10 -3.97
C GLY A 327 40.37 2.84 -5.31
N LYS A 328 41.63 2.42 -5.26
CA LYS A 328 42.42 2.08 -6.46
C LYS A 328 43.00 0.69 -6.34
N MET A 329 42.87 -0.09 -7.41
CA MET A 329 43.44 -1.42 -7.53
C MET A 329 44.18 -1.59 -8.86
N LEU A 330 45.13 -2.51 -8.88
CA LEU A 330 45.92 -2.88 -10.04
C LEU A 330 45.61 -4.32 -10.41
N SER A 331 44.91 -4.52 -11.52
CA SER A 331 44.77 -5.83 -12.15
C SER A 331 45.98 -6.06 -13.03
N TYR A 332 46.64 -7.20 -12.85
CA TYR A 332 47.80 -7.56 -13.66
C TYR A 332 47.65 -8.96 -14.25
N ILE A 333 48.20 -9.13 -15.45
CA ILE A 333 48.33 -10.41 -16.14
C ILE A 333 49.79 -10.52 -16.56
N LYS A 334 50.45 -11.61 -16.18
CA LYS A 334 51.85 -11.88 -16.49
C LYS A 334 51.98 -13.23 -17.19
N CYS A 335 52.45 -13.24 -18.42
CA CYS A 335 52.68 -14.49 -19.14
C CYS A 335 53.87 -15.28 -18.56
N LYS A 336 53.77 -16.61 -18.50
CA LYS A 336 54.81 -17.48 -17.92
C LYS A 336 55.99 -17.72 -18.87
N HIS A 337 55.72 -17.79 -20.18
CA HIS A 337 56.71 -18.22 -21.19
C HIS A 337 57.17 -17.11 -22.14
N VAL A 338 56.52 -15.96 -22.10
CA VAL A 338 56.87 -14.78 -22.91
C VAL A 338 56.99 -13.56 -21.99
N ASP A 339 57.87 -12.63 -22.36
CA ASP A 339 58.09 -11.39 -21.60
C ASP A 339 57.01 -10.37 -21.96
N TYR A 340 55.79 -10.66 -21.50
CA TYR A 340 54.62 -9.81 -21.67
C TYR A 340 53.88 -9.68 -20.34
N ASP A 341 53.68 -8.43 -19.90
CA ASP A 341 52.82 -8.09 -18.78
C ASP A 341 51.77 -7.05 -19.19
N SER A 342 50.52 -7.29 -18.80
CA SER A 342 49.43 -6.32 -18.91
C SER A 342 49.08 -5.85 -17.50
N LYS A 343 49.07 -4.54 -17.29
CA LYS A 343 48.74 -3.91 -16.01
C LYS A 343 47.70 -2.83 -16.26
N ARG A 344 46.58 -2.90 -15.55
CA ARG A 344 45.49 -1.94 -15.64
C ARG A 344 45.16 -1.43 -14.24
N GLU A 345 45.28 -0.13 -14.06
CA GLU A 345 44.79 0.56 -12.86
C GLU A 345 43.28 0.77 -13.03
N GLU A 346 42.52 0.31 -12.05
CA GLU A 346 41.06 0.42 -12.00
C GLU A 346 40.67 1.09 -10.68
N THR A 347 39.64 1.93 -10.73
CA THR A 347 39.01 2.49 -9.53
C THR A 347 37.83 1.64 -9.12
N PHE A 348 37.53 1.61 -7.82
CA PHE A 348 36.37 0.91 -7.27
C PHE A 348 35.68 1.77 -6.20
N PHE A 349 34.37 1.60 -6.05
CA PHE A 349 33.55 2.25 -5.01
C PHE A 349 33.08 1.26 -3.94
N ASP A 350 33.17 -0.02 -4.25
CA ASP A 350 32.78 -1.13 -3.40
C ASP A 350 33.66 -2.36 -3.71
N ILE A 351 33.72 -3.31 -2.78
CA ILE A 351 34.42 -4.59 -2.95
C ILE A 351 33.43 -5.73 -2.71
N GLN A 352 33.31 -6.62 -3.69
CA GLN A 352 32.55 -7.85 -3.58
C GLN A 352 33.44 -8.95 -3.02
N LEU A 353 33.04 -9.53 -1.89
CA LEU A 353 33.76 -10.60 -1.22
C LEU A 353 33.00 -11.93 -1.40
N ASN A 354 33.70 -12.92 -1.94
CA ASN A 354 33.22 -14.29 -1.97
C ASN A 354 33.21 -14.86 -0.54
N ILE A 355 32.07 -15.44 -0.15
CA ILE A 355 31.90 -16.05 1.17
C ILE A 355 31.90 -17.58 1.13
N LYS A 356 31.69 -18.19 -0.05
CA LYS A 356 31.53 -19.64 -0.15
C LYS A 356 32.84 -20.34 0.21
N GLY A 357 32.81 -21.15 1.27
CA GLY A 357 33.99 -21.85 1.78
C GLY A 357 34.98 -20.99 2.55
N LYS A 358 34.60 -19.75 2.95
CA LYS A 358 35.39 -18.85 3.79
C LYS A 358 34.73 -18.65 5.14
N LYS A 359 35.53 -18.45 6.18
CA LYS A 359 35.04 -18.23 7.55
C LYS A 359 35.08 -16.77 7.97
N THR A 360 35.98 -15.97 7.40
CA THR A 360 36.20 -14.58 7.84
C THR A 360 36.43 -13.63 6.66
N VAL A 361 36.16 -12.34 6.88
CA VAL A 361 36.48 -11.26 5.92
C VAL A 361 37.95 -11.31 5.46
N VAL A 362 38.88 -11.56 6.38
CA VAL A 362 40.32 -11.60 6.07
C VAL A 362 40.66 -12.77 5.13
N GLU A 363 40.01 -13.92 5.28
CA GLU A 363 40.18 -15.04 4.35
C GLU A 363 39.65 -14.72 2.94
N SER A 364 38.52 -14.00 2.84
CA SER A 364 37.99 -13.55 1.54
C SER A 364 38.90 -12.53 0.88
N PHE A 365 39.52 -11.60 1.63
CA PHE A 365 40.53 -10.68 1.07
C PHE A 365 41.78 -11.42 0.58
N LYS A 366 42.23 -12.47 1.31
CA LYS A 366 43.34 -13.32 0.85
C LYS A 366 43.01 -14.05 -0.45
N GLU A 367 41.79 -14.58 -0.57
CA GLU A 367 41.32 -15.16 -1.83
C GLU A 367 41.27 -14.11 -2.95
N TYR A 368 40.76 -12.92 -2.67
CA TYR A 368 40.66 -11.82 -3.65
C TYR A 368 42.03 -11.45 -4.24
N CYS A 369 43.09 -11.49 -3.43
CA CYS A 369 44.47 -11.24 -3.87
C CYS A 369 45.23 -12.50 -4.32
N THR A 370 44.59 -13.67 -4.33
CA THR A 370 45.25 -14.91 -4.79
C THR A 370 45.45 -14.88 -6.30
N VAL A 371 46.63 -15.31 -6.74
CA VAL A 371 46.98 -15.34 -8.17
C VAL A 371 46.27 -16.51 -8.85
N GLU A 372 45.43 -16.20 -9.83
CA GLU A 372 44.77 -17.15 -10.70
C GLU A 372 45.72 -17.57 -11.83
N THR A 373 45.84 -18.88 -12.08
CA THR A 373 46.59 -19.39 -13.24
C THR A 373 45.62 -19.59 -14.41
N LEU A 374 45.89 -18.93 -15.52
CA LEU A 374 45.18 -19.06 -16.78
C LEU A 374 45.90 -20.11 -17.65
N ASP A 375 45.41 -21.35 -17.62
CA ASP A 375 45.94 -22.50 -18.37
C ASP A 375 44.84 -23.27 -19.11
N GLY A 376 45.23 -24.34 -19.82
CA GLY A 376 44.29 -25.17 -20.57
C GLY A 376 43.50 -24.39 -21.63
N ASP A 377 42.17 -24.47 -21.56
CA ASP A 377 41.23 -23.76 -22.45
C ASP A 377 41.05 -22.27 -22.04
N ASN A 378 41.52 -21.87 -20.86
CA ASN A 378 41.39 -20.51 -20.32
C ASN A 378 42.65 -19.64 -20.55
N LYS A 379 43.48 -19.99 -21.55
CA LYS A 379 44.71 -19.24 -21.86
C LYS A 379 44.41 -17.78 -22.25
N TYR A 380 45.30 -16.88 -21.84
CA TYR A 380 45.15 -15.45 -22.10
C TYR A 380 45.59 -15.12 -23.54
N ASP A 381 44.80 -14.33 -24.26
CA ASP A 381 45.18 -13.80 -25.57
C ASP A 381 46.12 -12.59 -25.40
N ALA A 382 47.41 -12.81 -25.60
CA ALA A 382 48.45 -11.79 -25.53
C ALA A 382 48.67 -11.07 -26.88
N GLY A 383 47.67 -11.07 -27.77
CA GLY A 383 47.71 -10.36 -29.05
C GLY A 383 48.76 -10.94 -30.00
N GLU A 384 49.89 -10.25 -30.17
CA GLU A 384 50.98 -10.70 -31.06
C GLU A 384 51.60 -12.04 -30.64
N TYR A 385 51.51 -12.39 -29.35
CA TYR A 385 52.01 -13.66 -28.80
C TYR A 385 50.97 -14.79 -28.80
N GLY A 386 49.72 -14.51 -29.21
CA GLY A 386 48.60 -15.46 -29.19
C GLY A 386 48.23 -15.93 -27.79
N LEU A 387 47.61 -17.12 -27.71
CA LEU A 387 47.15 -17.72 -26.45
C LEU A 387 48.33 -18.20 -25.59
N GLN A 388 48.49 -17.59 -24.42
CA GLN A 388 49.60 -17.83 -23.49
C GLN A 388 49.11 -18.22 -22.09
N GLU A 389 49.84 -19.15 -21.48
CA GLU A 389 49.66 -19.47 -20.06
C GLU A 389 50.15 -18.29 -19.22
N SER A 390 49.27 -17.79 -18.36
CA SER A 390 49.48 -16.51 -17.66
C SER A 390 49.02 -16.57 -16.21
N GLU A 391 49.55 -15.67 -15.40
CA GLU A 391 49.14 -15.43 -14.02
C GLU A 391 48.35 -14.13 -13.97
N LYS A 392 47.11 -14.19 -13.48
CA LYS A 392 46.24 -13.04 -13.28
C LYS A 392 46.08 -12.79 -11.79
N GLY A 393 46.21 -11.54 -11.37
CA GLY A 393 46.02 -11.17 -9.97
C GLY A 393 45.55 -9.73 -9.81
N VAL A 394 45.13 -9.41 -8.59
CA VAL A 394 44.68 -8.06 -8.21
C VAL A 394 45.43 -7.61 -6.96
N ILE A 395 45.93 -6.38 -6.97
CA ILE A 395 46.64 -5.76 -5.84
C ILE A 395 45.99 -4.42 -5.52
N PHE A 396 45.71 -4.16 -4.24
CA PHE A 396 45.20 -2.86 -3.82
C PHE A 396 46.32 -1.82 -3.76
N LEU A 397 46.08 -0.66 -4.38
CA LEU A 397 46.98 0.49 -4.36
C LEU A 397 46.63 1.44 -3.22
N SER A 398 45.33 1.68 -3.01
CA SER A 398 44.80 2.48 -1.90
C SER A 398 43.36 2.07 -1.59
N PHE A 399 42.98 2.17 -0.31
CA PHE A 399 41.61 1.97 0.14
C PHE A 399 40.91 3.30 0.45
N PRO A 400 39.60 3.42 0.20
CA PRO A 400 38.84 4.64 0.45
C PRO A 400 38.63 4.91 1.95
N PRO A 401 38.33 6.15 2.36
CA PRO A 401 37.98 6.45 3.75
C PRO A 401 36.73 5.73 4.25
N VAL A 402 35.72 5.56 3.39
CA VAL A 402 34.51 4.77 3.64
C VAL A 402 34.52 3.56 2.71
N LEU A 403 34.56 2.37 3.29
CA LEU A 403 34.70 1.11 2.58
C LEU A 403 33.39 0.34 2.61
N HIS A 404 32.80 0.12 1.42
CA HIS A 404 31.65 -0.75 1.22
C HIS A 404 32.10 -2.16 0.85
N LEU A 405 31.74 -3.14 1.68
CA LEU A 405 32.00 -4.56 1.43
C LEU A 405 30.69 -5.29 1.20
N HIS A 406 30.47 -5.75 -0.03
CA HIS A 406 29.32 -6.59 -0.37
C HIS A 406 29.69 -8.06 -0.18
N LEU A 407 28.91 -8.77 0.63
CA LEU A 407 29.09 -10.19 0.86
C LEU A 407 28.23 -10.93 -0.16
N MET A 408 28.86 -11.75 -1.01
CA MET A 408 28.19 -12.48 -2.10
C MET A 408 27.34 -13.65 -1.57
N ARG A 409 26.29 -13.32 -0.79
CA ARG A 409 25.33 -14.29 -0.25
C ARG A 409 24.31 -14.73 -1.28
N PHE A 410 24.01 -13.91 -2.27
CA PHE A 410 23.07 -14.23 -3.33
C PHE A 410 23.85 -14.61 -4.58
N MET A 411 23.65 -15.83 -5.07
CA MET A 411 24.30 -16.32 -6.28
C MET A 411 23.32 -17.12 -7.12
N TYR A 412 23.44 -17.02 -8.43
CA TYR A 412 22.71 -17.87 -9.36
C TYR A 412 23.33 -19.26 -9.38
N ASP A 413 22.54 -20.29 -9.07
CA ASP A 413 22.95 -21.68 -9.21
C ASP A 413 22.44 -22.23 -10.56
N PRO A 414 23.35 -22.48 -11.53
CA PRO A 414 22.97 -22.97 -12.85
C PRO A 414 22.44 -24.41 -12.82
N VAL A 415 22.67 -25.17 -11.74
CA VAL A 415 22.17 -26.55 -11.63
C VAL A 415 20.69 -26.56 -11.28
N THR A 416 20.26 -25.65 -10.41
CA THR A 416 18.85 -25.52 -9.99
C THR A 416 18.07 -24.47 -10.78
N ASP A 417 18.73 -23.77 -11.70
CA ASP A 417 18.20 -22.64 -12.47
C ASP A 417 17.50 -21.60 -11.57
N ALA A 418 18.11 -21.30 -10.43
CA ALA A 418 17.53 -20.45 -9.41
C ALA A 418 18.60 -19.66 -8.66
N ASN A 419 18.22 -18.46 -8.21
CA ASN A 419 19.03 -17.66 -7.29
C ASN A 419 18.91 -18.24 -5.88
N ILE A 420 20.06 -18.57 -5.29
CA ILE A 420 20.15 -19.15 -3.95
C ILE A 420 20.79 -18.16 -2.98
N LYS A 421 20.34 -18.20 -1.72
CA LYS A 421 20.94 -17.46 -0.61
C LYS A 421 21.84 -18.38 0.20
N ILE A 422 23.12 -18.03 0.32
CA ILE A 422 24.12 -18.70 1.14
C ILE A 422 24.02 -18.18 2.57
N ASN A 423 23.54 -19.04 3.47
CA ASN A 423 23.38 -18.73 4.89
C ASN A 423 24.57 -19.18 5.76
N ASP A 424 25.68 -19.61 5.14
CA ASP A 424 26.88 -20.05 5.84
C ASP A 424 27.40 -19.00 6.85
N ARG A 425 27.98 -19.49 7.95
CA ARG A 425 28.56 -18.66 9.00
C ARG A 425 29.81 -17.96 8.48
N PHE A 426 29.79 -16.63 8.47
CA PHE A 426 30.85 -15.76 7.99
C PHE A 426 31.08 -14.60 8.96
N GLU A 427 32.26 -14.57 9.57
CA GLU A 427 32.61 -13.61 10.62
C GLU A 427 33.23 -12.33 10.05
N PHE A 428 32.83 -11.20 10.62
CA PHE A 428 33.39 -9.88 10.32
C PHE A 428 33.74 -9.15 11.63
N PRO A 429 34.97 -8.61 11.77
CA PRO A 429 35.42 -8.01 13.02
C PRO A 429 34.94 -6.56 13.16
N GLU A 430 34.80 -6.07 14.39
CA GLU A 430 34.55 -4.63 14.63
C GLU A 430 35.71 -3.76 14.12
N ARG A 431 36.95 -4.22 14.28
CA ARG A 431 38.15 -3.56 13.76
C ARG A 431 38.82 -4.43 12.72
N LEU A 432 38.99 -3.90 11.51
CA LEU A 432 39.55 -4.60 10.37
C LEU A 432 40.85 -3.91 9.94
N SER A 433 41.97 -4.64 9.95
CA SER A 433 43.24 -4.14 9.38
C SER A 433 43.44 -4.70 7.99
N LEU A 434 43.62 -3.81 7.01
CA LEU A 434 43.85 -4.14 5.60
C LEU A 434 45.27 -3.77 5.14
N ASP A 435 46.15 -3.37 6.06
CA ASP A 435 47.53 -2.97 5.75
C ASP A 435 48.34 -4.06 5.03
N GLU A 436 47.99 -5.35 5.22
CA GLU A 436 48.66 -6.48 4.57
C GLU A 436 48.32 -6.64 3.08
N PHE A 437 47.21 -6.07 2.61
CA PHE A 437 46.72 -6.20 1.24
C PHE A 437 47.16 -5.04 0.31
N LEU A 438 47.76 -3.99 0.87
CA LEU A 438 48.27 -2.85 0.12
C LEU A 438 49.65 -3.16 -0.49
N GLN A 439 49.85 -2.77 -1.75
CA GLN A 439 51.15 -2.92 -2.42
C GLN A 439 52.29 -2.18 -1.68
N LYS A 440 51.98 -1.01 -1.11
CA LYS A 440 52.88 -0.17 -0.35
C LYS A 440 52.17 0.30 0.91
N LYS A 441 52.87 0.26 2.04
CA LYS A 441 52.35 0.84 3.28
C LYS A 441 52.15 2.34 3.10
N GLU A 442 50.93 2.79 3.38
CA GLU A 442 50.60 4.21 3.40
C GLU A 442 51.14 4.89 4.67
N LYS A 443 51.07 6.23 4.71
CA LYS A 443 51.49 7.01 5.90
C LYS A 443 50.56 6.78 7.08
N THR A 444 49.28 6.58 6.81
CA THR A 444 48.25 6.24 7.79
C THR A 444 47.94 4.75 7.67
N SER A 445 47.72 4.09 8.81
CA SER A 445 47.32 2.68 8.80
C SER A 445 45.97 2.52 8.10
N ALA A 446 45.84 1.46 7.30
CA ALA A 446 44.57 1.02 6.72
C ALA A 446 43.78 0.17 7.74
N THR A 447 43.60 0.71 8.95
CA THR A 447 42.75 0.15 10.00
C THR A 447 41.39 0.83 9.96
N TYR A 448 40.34 0.02 9.94
CA TYR A 448 38.96 0.43 9.80
C TYR A 448 38.11 0.00 10.98
N LEU A 449 37.13 0.83 11.32
CA LEU A 449 36.10 0.56 12.32
C LEU A 449 34.77 0.27 11.62
N LEU A 450 34.09 -0.79 12.03
CA LEU A 450 32.77 -1.15 11.53
C LEU A 450 31.74 -0.06 11.92
N HIS A 451 31.04 0.45 10.91
CA HIS A 451 30.07 1.53 11.05
C HIS A 451 28.62 1.07 10.84
N ALA A 452 28.38 0.24 9.81
CA ALA A 452 27.06 -0.30 9.52
C ALA A 452 27.10 -1.78 9.08
N VAL A 453 26.04 -2.51 9.42
CA VAL A 453 25.81 -3.91 9.06
C VAL A 453 24.40 -4.02 8.49
N LEU A 454 24.30 -4.21 7.17
CA LEU A 454 23.01 -4.41 6.50
C LEU A 454 22.71 -5.91 6.46
N VAL A 455 21.52 -6.25 6.94
CA VAL A 455 21.09 -7.62 7.25
C VAL A 455 19.83 -7.95 6.48
N HIS A 456 19.78 -9.18 5.96
CA HIS A 456 18.60 -9.71 5.29
C HIS A 456 18.13 -10.97 6.00
N SER A 457 16.85 -11.01 6.36
CA SER A 457 16.18 -12.15 6.96
C SER A 457 15.15 -12.74 6.00
N GLY A 458 15.31 -14.00 5.60
CA GLY A 458 14.47 -14.64 4.59
C GLY A 458 15.28 -15.29 3.47
N ASP A 459 14.60 -15.64 2.38
CA ASP A 459 15.18 -16.30 1.21
C ASP A 459 15.25 -15.36 0.00
N ASN A 460 15.52 -15.89 -1.20
CA ASN A 460 15.63 -15.06 -2.39
C ASN A 460 14.26 -14.57 -2.95
N HIS A 461 13.15 -15.19 -2.56
CA HIS A 461 11.80 -14.85 -3.06
C HIS A 461 11.08 -13.88 -2.13
N GLY A 462 11.50 -13.78 -0.88
CA GLY A 462 10.95 -12.86 0.07
C GLY A 462 11.77 -12.80 1.36
N GLY A 463 11.87 -11.60 1.89
CA GLY A 463 12.53 -11.37 3.15
C GLY A 463 12.48 -9.92 3.57
N HIS A 464 13.07 -9.67 4.72
CA HIS A 464 13.05 -8.39 5.42
C HIS A 464 14.46 -7.84 5.58
N TYR A 465 14.64 -6.57 5.29
CA TYR A 465 15.93 -5.91 5.38
C TYR A 465 15.96 -4.95 6.56
N VAL A 466 17.01 -5.06 7.36
CA VAL A 466 17.27 -4.17 8.49
C VAL A 466 18.72 -3.73 8.46
N VAL A 467 19.02 -2.60 9.08
CA VAL A 467 20.40 -2.14 9.22
C VAL A 467 20.75 -1.82 10.66
N TYR A 468 21.91 -2.29 11.09
CA TYR A 468 22.51 -1.93 12.36
C TYR A 468 23.58 -0.87 12.10
N ILE A 469 23.51 0.25 12.80
CA ILE A 469 24.44 1.37 12.61
C ILE A 469 24.99 1.80 13.96
N ASN A 470 26.26 2.18 14.00
CA ASN A 470 26.93 2.88 15.08
C ASN A 470 27.16 4.34 14.65
N PRO A 471 26.15 5.24 14.79
CA PRO A 471 26.10 6.52 14.06
C PRO A 471 27.27 7.46 14.36
N LYS A 472 27.81 7.40 15.58
CA LYS A 472 28.91 8.26 16.05
C LYS A 472 30.27 7.55 16.05
N GLY A 473 30.32 6.26 15.71
CA GLY A 473 31.52 5.46 15.85
C GLY A 473 31.96 5.25 17.32
N ASP A 474 31.05 5.44 18.29
CA ASP A 474 31.35 5.36 19.73
C ASP A 474 31.03 3.98 20.35
N GLY A 475 30.52 3.06 19.54
CA GLY A 475 30.19 1.68 19.94
C GLY A 475 28.74 1.53 20.40
N LYS A 476 27.93 2.59 20.32
CA LYS A 476 26.51 2.56 20.69
C LYS A 476 25.65 2.27 19.47
N TRP A 477 25.34 1.00 19.29
CA TRP A 477 24.58 0.50 18.15
C TRP A 477 23.08 0.83 18.25
N CYS A 478 22.48 1.03 17.09
CA CYS A 478 21.03 1.11 16.90
C CYS A 478 20.64 0.18 15.76
N LYS A 479 19.52 -0.52 15.92
CA LYS A 479 18.84 -1.28 14.87
C LYS A 479 17.80 -0.35 14.23
N PHE A 480 17.92 -0.14 12.92
CA PHE A 480 16.98 0.59 12.09
C PHE A 480 16.16 -0.45 11.32
N ASP A 481 14.95 -0.66 11.80
CA ASP A 481 13.99 -1.62 11.29
C ASP A 481 12.80 -0.83 10.72
N ASP A 482 12.96 -0.35 9.49
CA ASP A 482 12.03 0.59 8.84
C ASP A 482 11.64 1.77 9.75
N ASP A 483 10.37 1.84 10.19
CA ASP A 483 9.83 2.94 10.99
C ASP A 483 10.24 2.86 12.48
N VAL A 484 10.68 1.68 12.91
CA VAL A 484 11.08 1.37 14.28
C VAL A 484 12.60 1.42 14.41
N VAL A 485 13.09 2.38 15.20
CA VAL A 485 14.50 2.45 15.59
C VAL A 485 14.64 2.09 17.05
N SER A 486 15.58 1.20 17.36
CA SER A 486 15.84 0.73 18.72
C SER A 486 17.34 0.69 19.02
N ARG A 487 17.70 0.80 20.30
CA ARG A 487 19.06 0.54 20.77
C ARG A 487 19.31 -0.96 20.78
N CYS A 488 20.51 -1.37 20.42
CA CYS A 488 20.92 -2.77 20.46
C CYS A 488 22.36 -2.89 20.95
N THR A 489 22.70 -4.10 21.40
CA THR A 489 24.04 -4.45 21.84
C THR A 489 24.96 -4.68 20.64
N LYS A 490 26.27 -4.63 20.89
CA LYS A 490 27.28 -4.95 19.88
C LYS A 490 27.14 -6.40 19.37
N SER A 491 26.79 -7.34 20.26
CA SER A 491 26.64 -8.75 19.88
C SER A 491 25.44 -8.95 18.96
N GLU A 492 24.34 -8.21 19.17
CA GLU A 492 23.19 -8.20 18.26
C GLU A 492 23.52 -7.61 16.89
N ALA A 493 24.32 -6.55 16.83
CA ALA A 493 24.71 -5.93 15.58
C ALA A 493 25.73 -6.75 14.78
N ILE A 494 26.62 -7.49 15.45
CA ILE A 494 27.76 -8.17 14.83
C ILE A 494 27.60 -9.69 14.89
N ASP A 495 27.72 -10.27 16.09
CA ASP A 495 27.86 -11.72 16.28
C ASP A 495 26.62 -12.50 15.81
N HIS A 496 25.42 -11.97 16.11
CA HIS A 496 24.14 -12.57 15.69
C HIS A 496 23.92 -12.53 14.17
N ASN A 497 24.71 -11.76 13.42
CA ASN A 497 24.54 -11.56 11.97
C ASN A 497 25.59 -12.31 11.12
N PHE A 498 26.42 -13.18 11.73
CA PHE A 498 27.37 -14.01 11.00
C PHE A 498 26.70 -15.08 10.12
N GLY A 499 25.47 -15.48 10.42
CA GLY A 499 24.79 -16.61 9.80
C GLY A 499 25.20 -17.97 10.39
N GLY A 500 24.82 -19.05 9.73
CA GLY A 500 25.05 -20.43 10.16
C GLY A 500 23.76 -21.18 10.55
N GLN A 501 23.90 -22.49 10.73
CA GLN A 501 22.87 -23.36 11.30
C GLN A 501 23.19 -23.57 12.79
N ASP A 502 22.44 -22.92 13.68
CA ASP A 502 22.37 -23.38 15.08
C ASP A 502 21.40 -24.55 15.13
N GLU A 503 21.83 -25.72 15.61
CA GLU A 503 21.00 -26.94 15.67
C GLU A 503 19.75 -26.80 16.58
N ASP A 504 19.64 -25.70 17.34
CA ASP A 504 18.60 -25.47 18.35
C ASP A 504 17.52 -24.41 18.02
N LEU A 505 17.59 -23.68 16.89
CA LEU A 505 16.76 -22.46 16.69
C LEU A 505 16.11 -22.32 15.29
N THR A 506 14.86 -22.78 15.15
CA THR A 506 14.08 -22.86 13.89
C THR A 506 13.82 -21.55 13.13
N VAL A 507 13.97 -20.38 13.75
CA VAL A 507 13.54 -19.08 13.16
C VAL A 507 14.70 -18.16 12.77
N ARG A 508 15.89 -18.28 13.40
CA ARG A 508 17.09 -17.48 13.04
C ARG A 508 17.90 -18.05 11.87
N HIS A 509 17.46 -19.18 11.30
CA HIS A 509 18.18 -19.93 10.27
C HIS A 509 18.45 -19.18 8.96
N CYS A 510 17.88 -17.99 8.76
CA CYS A 510 18.00 -17.23 7.51
C CYS A 510 18.33 -15.74 7.69
N THR A 511 18.74 -15.28 8.88
CA THR A 511 19.14 -13.88 9.12
C THR A 511 20.65 -13.74 9.05
N ASN A 512 21.17 -12.90 8.15
CA ASN A 512 22.61 -12.66 8.03
C ASN A 512 22.95 -11.34 7.33
N ALA A 513 24.16 -10.84 7.61
CA ALA A 513 24.69 -9.65 6.97
C ALA A 513 25.02 -9.92 5.49
N TYR A 514 24.62 -9.02 4.60
CA TYR A 514 24.95 -9.08 3.17
C TYR A 514 25.79 -7.89 2.70
N MET A 515 25.87 -6.81 3.48
CA MET A 515 26.73 -5.67 3.20
C MET A 515 27.25 -5.07 4.51
N LEU A 516 28.53 -4.68 4.51
CA LEU A 516 29.21 -4.06 5.64
C LEU A 516 29.78 -2.71 5.22
N VAL A 517 29.73 -1.74 6.13
CA VAL A 517 30.37 -0.43 5.95
C VAL A 517 31.40 -0.21 7.03
N TYR A 518 32.61 0.09 6.60
CA TYR A 518 33.76 0.35 7.44
C TYR A 518 34.27 1.77 7.21
N ILE A 519 34.71 2.45 8.27
CA ILE A 519 35.29 3.80 8.19
C ILE A 519 36.72 3.76 8.71
N ARG A 520 37.65 4.39 7.98
CA ARG A 520 39.07 4.43 8.36
C ARG A 520 39.25 5.16 9.68
N GLU A 521 39.96 4.56 10.65
CA GLU A 521 40.09 5.11 12.00
C GLU A 521 40.73 6.51 12.02
N SER A 522 41.67 6.78 11.10
CA SER A 522 42.33 8.09 10.99
C SER A 522 41.42 9.22 10.51
N GLU A 523 40.30 8.89 9.85
CA GLU A 523 39.37 9.86 9.24
C GLU A 523 37.98 9.84 9.90
N LEU A 524 37.80 8.99 10.93
CA LEU A 524 36.52 8.80 11.62
C LEU A 524 35.92 10.12 12.14
N SER A 525 36.74 10.98 12.76
CA SER A 525 36.28 12.26 13.31
C SER A 525 35.84 13.26 12.24
N GLU A 526 36.43 13.20 11.06
CA GLU A 526 36.10 14.08 9.93
C GLU A 526 34.85 13.59 9.20
N ILE A 527 34.73 12.28 8.99
CA ILE A 527 33.60 11.68 8.26
C ILE A 527 32.31 11.74 9.09
N LEU A 528 32.41 11.52 10.40
CA LEU A 528 31.28 11.50 11.33
C LEU A 528 31.09 12.83 12.07
N GLU A 529 31.65 13.94 11.58
CA GLU A 529 31.46 15.27 12.17
C GLU A 529 29.96 15.59 12.32
N PRO A 530 29.50 16.08 13.49
CA PRO A 530 28.08 16.41 13.69
C PRO A 530 27.58 17.44 12.66
N VAL A 531 26.39 17.18 12.10
CA VAL A 531 25.75 18.09 11.14
C VAL A 531 24.70 18.90 11.88
N SER A 532 24.82 20.23 11.80
CA SER A 532 23.91 21.17 12.45
C SER A 532 22.94 21.78 11.45
N GLU A 533 21.93 22.50 11.93
CA GLU A 533 21.03 23.30 11.09
C GLU A 533 21.77 24.33 10.23
N LYS A 534 22.92 24.82 10.70
CA LYS A 534 23.74 25.83 9.99
C LYS A 534 24.44 25.28 8.75
N ASP A 535 24.56 23.95 8.65
CA ASP A 535 25.15 23.29 7.48
C ASP A 535 24.14 23.14 6.33
N ILE A 536 22.88 23.52 6.55
CA ILE A 536 21.78 23.38 5.58
C ILE A 536 21.47 24.76 4.99
N PRO A 537 21.49 24.93 3.65
CA PRO A 537 21.12 26.20 3.03
C PRO A 537 19.70 26.66 3.39
N ASP A 538 19.54 27.94 3.70
CA ASP A 538 18.23 28.55 4.01
C ASP A 538 17.24 28.41 2.84
N THR A 539 17.74 28.45 1.59
CA THR A 539 16.94 28.26 0.37
C THR A 539 16.29 26.88 0.32
N LEU A 540 17.06 25.83 0.65
CA LEU A 540 16.57 24.46 0.73
C LEU A 540 15.54 24.31 1.86
N THR A 541 15.85 24.83 3.04
CA THR A 541 14.95 24.79 4.21
C THR A 541 13.62 25.47 3.93
N ALA A 542 13.63 26.66 3.31
CA ALA A 542 12.42 27.39 2.93
C ALA A 542 11.56 26.59 1.94
N ARG A 543 12.18 26.02 0.90
CA ARG A 543 11.49 25.20 -0.10
C ARG A 543 10.84 23.96 0.52
N LEU A 544 11.56 23.21 1.34
CA LEU A 544 11.04 21.99 1.97
C LEU A 544 9.90 22.29 2.95
N ASN A 545 10.00 23.40 3.68
CA ASN A 545 8.92 23.84 4.58
C ASN A 545 7.66 24.27 3.81
N GLU A 546 7.81 24.91 2.64
CA GLU A 546 6.68 25.25 1.76
C GLU A 546 6.01 24.00 1.19
N GLU A 547 6.80 23.03 0.70
CA GLU A 547 6.27 21.75 0.23
C GLU A 547 5.48 21.03 1.34
N ARG A 548 6.02 20.99 2.56
CA ARG A 548 5.34 20.38 3.72
C ARG A 548 4.01 21.08 4.04
N LYS A 549 3.94 22.41 3.95
CA LYS A 549 2.70 23.17 4.15
C LYS A 549 1.65 22.83 3.09
N LEU A 550 2.06 22.74 1.83
CA LEU A 550 1.17 22.37 0.72
C LEU A 550 0.65 20.93 0.86
N GLU A 551 1.50 19.99 1.30
CA GLU A 551 1.08 18.61 1.56
C GLU A 551 0.11 18.51 2.74
N ALA A 552 0.36 19.26 3.82
CA ALA A 552 -0.56 19.33 4.94
C ALA A 552 -1.93 19.88 4.51
N LEU A 553 -1.95 20.90 3.64
CA LEU A 553 -3.19 21.44 3.07
C LEU A 553 -3.92 20.39 2.22
N LYS A 554 -3.21 19.72 1.30
CA LYS A 554 -3.80 18.65 0.46
C LYS A 554 -4.32 17.47 1.29
N ARG A 555 -3.60 17.08 2.35
CA ARG A 555 -4.07 16.03 3.26
C ARG A 555 -5.35 16.46 3.95
N LYS A 556 -5.40 17.70 4.45
CA LYS A 556 -6.62 18.28 5.03
C LYS A 556 -7.77 18.30 4.02
N GLU A 557 -7.53 18.70 2.77
CA GLU A 557 -8.56 18.69 1.72
C GLU A 557 -9.07 17.28 1.42
N ARG A 558 -8.20 16.25 1.39
CA ARG A 558 -8.62 14.84 1.23
C ARG A 558 -9.43 14.34 2.42
N THR A 559 -8.96 14.63 3.63
CA THR A 559 -9.70 14.33 4.86
C THR A 559 -11.01 15.12 4.93
N GLU A 560 -11.14 16.27 4.31
CA GLU A 560 -12.44 16.95 4.21
C GLU A 560 -13.28 16.37 3.07
N ALA A 561 -12.68 15.90 1.97
CA ALA A 561 -13.39 15.38 0.80
C ALA A 561 -14.27 14.16 1.11
N HIS A 562 -13.85 13.26 2.01
CA HIS A 562 -14.66 12.08 2.38
C HIS A 562 -15.97 12.43 3.09
N LEU A 563 -16.07 13.65 3.65
CA LEU A 563 -17.28 14.18 4.31
C LEU A 563 -18.35 14.65 3.31
N TYR A 564 -18.00 14.75 2.03
CA TYR A 564 -18.90 15.19 0.97
C TYR A 564 -19.19 14.04 0.00
N MET A 565 -20.27 14.19 -0.74
CA MET A 565 -20.64 13.33 -1.86
C MET A 565 -21.09 14.16 -3.05
N ASN A 566 -21.04 13.56 -4.23
CA ASN A 566 -21.52 14.18 -5.45
C ASN A 566 -22.97 13.78 -5.68
N VAL A 567 -23.82 14.76 -6.00
CA VAL A 567 -25.20 14.56 -6.40
C VAL A 567 -25.35 14.99 -7.84
N HIS A 568 -25.75 14.08 -8.71
CA HIS A 568 -25.97 14.30 -10.13
C HIS A 568 -27.44 14.60 -10.38
N VAL A 569 -27.73 15.84 -10.76
CA VAL A 569 -29.09 16.30 -11.01
C VAL A 569 -29.40 16.30 -12.50
N LEU A 570 -30.55 15.73 -12.82
CA LEU A 570 -31.18 15.72 -14.12
C LEU A 570 -32.46 16.55 -14.10
N THR A 571 -32.73 17.22 -15.19
CA THR A 571 -34.00 17.94 -15.44
C THR A 571 -34.72 17.29 -16.62
N GLU A 572 -35.98 17.63 -16.83
CA GLU A 572 -36.80 17.00 -17.87
C GLU A 572 -36.20 17.16 -19.29
N ASP A 573 -35.50 18.26 -19.54
CA ASP A 573 -34.76 18.52 -20.79
C ASP A 573 -33.71 17.43 -21.11
N ASN A 574 -33.16 16.75 -20.11
CA ASN A 574 -32.17 15.69 -20.30
C ASN A 574 -32.77 14.42 -20.92
N PHE A 575 -34.08 14.24 -20.85
CA PHE A 575 -34.77 13.07 -21.41
C PHE A 575 -35.17 13.31 -22.88
N CYS A 576 -35.23 14.58 -23.30
CA CYS A 576 -35.59 14.97 -24.65
C CYS A 576 -34.57 14.46 -25.68
N GLY A 577 -35.06 13.79 -26.71
CA GLY A 577 -34.25 13.26 -27.81
C GLY A 577 -33.63 11.88 -27.55
N HIS A 578 -33.75 11.33 -26.34
CA HIS A 578 -33.30 9.97 -26.06
C HIS A 578 -34.07 8.94 -26.88
N GLN A 579 -33.33 8.10 -27.62
CA GLN A 579 -33.89 7.07 -28.49
C GLN A 579 -33.92 5.68 -27.82
N GLY A 580 -33.19 5.52 -26.72
CA GLY A 580 -32.99 4.23 -26.09
C GLY A 580 -34.05 3.84 -25.07
N ASN A 581 -33.75 2.73 -24.37
CA ASN A 581 -34.49 2.33 -23.19
C ASN A 581 -34.27 3.30 -22.02
N ASP A 582 -35.20 3.32 -21.07
CA ASP A 582 -35.23 4.21 -19.91
C ASP A 582 -35.27 5.70 -20.31
N LEU A 583 -35.03 6.61 -19.37
CA LEU A 583 -35.23 8.04 -19.62
C LEU A 583 -34.04 8.72 -20.31
N PHE A 584 -32.84 8.18 -20.16
CA PHE A 584 -31.61 8.72 -20.74
C PHE A 584 -30.53 7.64 -20.86
N ASP A 585 -29.45 7.96 -21.57
CA ASP A 585 -28.24 7.14 -21.65
C ASP A 585 -27.24 7.59 -20.57
N THR A 586 -26.91 6.70 -19.65
CA THR A 586 -26.06 7.00 -18.47
C THR A 586 -24.66 7.47 -18.85
N GLU A 587 -24.16 7.09 -20.03
CA GLU A 587 -22.83 7.47 -20.52
C GLU A 587 -22.83 8.78 -21.31
N LYS A 588 -23.95 9.10 -21.97
CA LYS A 588 -24.06 10.29 -22.84
C LYS A 588 -24.71 11.50 -22.19
N VAL A 589 -25.43 11.31 -21.09
CA VAL A 589 -26.17 12.40 -20.45
C VAL A 589 -25.24 13.41 -19.76
N ASN A 590 -25.59 14.69 -19.88
CA ASN A 590 -24.89 15.76 -19.17
C ASN A 590 -25.55 16.02 -17.82
N TYR A 591 -24.94 15.52 -16.75
CA TYR A 591 -25.39 15.77 -15.37
C TYR A 591 -25.01 17.18 -14.90
N ARG A 592 -25.87 17.78 -14.06
CA ARG A 592 -25.47 18.90 -13.20
C ARG A 592 -24.99 18.34 -11.87
N SER A 593 -23.68 18.33 -11.64
CA SER A 593 -23.09 17.75 -10.43
C SER A 593 -22.94 18.80 -9.32
N PHE A 594 -23.44 18.47 -8.13
CA PHE A 594 -23.32 19.28 -6.92
C PHE A 594 -22.54 18.53 -5.85
N LYS A 595 -21.69 19.24 -5.12
CA LYS A 595 -20.99 18.67 -3.96
C LYS A 595 -21.78 19.01 -2.69
N VAL A 596 -22.27 17.99 -2.00
CA VAL A 596 -23.14 18.12 -0.82
C VAL A 596 -22.48 17.40 0.36
N LYS A 597 -22.63 17.93 1.58
CA LYS A 597 -22.15 17.23 2.79
C LYS A 597 -23.01 15.99 3.00
N LYS A 598 -22.37 14.85 3.28
CA LYS A 598 -23.08 13.59 3.58
C LYS A 598 -24.07 13.75 4.74
N THR A 599 -23.69 14.56 5.73
CA THR A 599 -24.47 14.82 6.94
C THR A 599 -25.54 15.92 6.80
N SER A 600 -25.62 16.60 5.66
CA SER A 600 -26.70 17.58 5.45
C SER A 600 -28.05 16.90 5.45
N THR A 601 -29.07 17.56 5.99
CA THR A 601 -30.44 17.04 6.02
C THR A 601 -31.12 17.22 4.67
N LEU A 602 -32.21 16.48 4.41
CA LEU A 602 -33.04 16.69 3.22
C LEU A 602 -33.51 18.14 3.08
N ALA A 603 -33.90 18.79 4.18
CA ALA A 603 -34.30 20.19 4.19
C ALA A 603 -33.19 21.13 3.67
N GLU A 604 -31.97 20.96 4.17
CA GLU A 604 -30.81 21.73 3.70
C GLU A 604 -30.50 21.43 2.23
N PHE A 605 -30.60 20.17 1.82
CA PHE A 605 -30.39 19.75 0.45
C PHE A 605 -31.42 20.38 -0.52
N MET A 606 -32.69 20.46 -0.12
CA MET A 606 -33.73 21.13 -0.90
C MET A 606 -33.45 22.63 -1.09
N GLU A 607 -32.98 23.33 -0.06
CA GLU A 607 -32.54 24.73 -0.17
C GLU A 607 -31.34 24.88 -1.11
N ILE A 608 -30.38 23.94 -1.06
CA ILE A 608 -29.24 23.90 -1.99
C ILE A 608 -29.74 23.71 -3.44
N LEU A 609 -30.66 22.78 -3.68
CA LEU A 609 -31.24 22.58 -5.02
C LEU A 609 -31.99 23.82 -5.50
N ALA A 610 -32.82 24.41 -4.65
CA ALA A 610 -33.60 25.61 -4.93
C ALA A 610 -32.69 26.79 -5.34
N ASP A 611 -31.65 27.07 -4.55
CA ASP A 611 -30.73 28.17 -4.86
C ASP A 611 -29.91 27.88 -6.13
N ASN A 612 -29.46 26.65 -6.36
CA ASN A 612 -28.67 26.33 -7.55
C ASN A 612 -29.49 26.31 -8.85
N LEU A 613 -30.71 25.75 -8.81
CA LEU A 613 -31.61 25.70 -9.96
C LEU A 613 -32.36 27.03 -10.17
N LYS A 614 -32.32 27.94 -9.20
CA LYS A 614 -33.05 29.22 -9.17
C LYS A 614 -34.57 29.03 -9.25
N TYR A 615 -35.07 28.04 -8.53
CA TYR A 615 -36.49 27.78 -8.30
C TYR A 615 -36.79 27.85 -6.80
N PRO A 616 -37.97 28.35 -6.38
CA PRO A 616 -38.46 28.17 -5.03
C PRO A 616 -38.60 26.68 -4.68
N VAL A 617 -38.40 26.31 -3.42
CA VAL A 617 -38.53 24.93 -2.91
C VAL A 617 -39.89 24.31 -3.27
N GLN A 618 -40.98 25.09 -3.27
CA GLN A 618 -42.34 24.64 -3.58
C GLN A 618 -42.58 24.35 -5.07
N GLN A 619 -41.63 24.75 -5.94
CA GLN A 619 -41.70 24.58 -7.38
C GLN A 619 -40.80 23.45 -7.89
N ILE A 620 -40.17 22.71 -6.97
CA ILE A 620 -39.29 21.58 -7.31
C ILE A 620 -39.66 20.33 -6.52
N ARG A 621 -39.49 19.15 -7.13
CA ARG A 621 -39.66 17.86 -6.48
C ARG A 621 -38.55 16.90 -6.92
N PRO A 622 -37.66 16.46 -6.02
CA PRO A 622 -36.63 15.48 -6.35
C PRO A 622 -37.20 14.06 -6.40
N TRP A 623 -36.78 13.31 -7.40
CA TRP A 623 -37.09 11.91 -7.64
C TRP A 623 -35.76 11.15 -7.82
N PRO A 624 -35.25 10.49 -6.77
CA PRO A 624 -34.01 9.71 -6.86
C PRO A 624 -34.13 8.60 -7.89
N PHE A 625 -33.07 8.37 -8.67
CA PHE A 625 -33.03 7.19 -9.54
C PHE A 625 -32.51 5.98 -8.77
N HIS A 626 -33.13 4.83 -9.00
CA HIS A 626 -32.66 3.55 -8.48
C HIS A 626 -32.59 2.50 -9.59
N CYS A 627 -31.62 1.60 -9.47
CA CYS A 627 -31.54 0.42 -10.32
C CYS A 627 -32.51 -0.65 -9.81
N ARG A 628 -33.54 -0.95 -10.60
CA ARG A 628 -34.54 -1.97 -10.27
C ARG A 628 -33.98 -3.38 -10.51
N GLN A 629 -34.63 -4.40 -9.96
CA GLN A 629 -34.22 -5.81 -10.11
C GLN A 629 -34.13 -6.28 -11.57
N ASN A 630 -34.89 -5.65 -12.45
CA ASN A 630 -34.92 -5.93 -13.88
C ASN A 630 -33.83 -5.17 -14.69
N GLN A 631 -32.87 -4.53 -14.01
CA GLN A 631 -31.77 -3.74 -14.57
C GLN A 631 -32.20 -2.45 -15.28
N THR A 632 -33.39 -1.93 -14.98
CA THR A 632 -33.79 -0.58 -15.42
C THR A 632 -33.41 0.47 -14.39
N PHE A 633 -33.07 1.67 -14.86
CA PHE A 633 -32.73 2.80 -14.01
C PHE A 633 -33.84 3.86 -14.08
N ARG A 634 -34.69 3.90 -13.04
CA ARG A 634 -35.93 4.69 -13.04
C ARG A 634 -36.05 5.58 -11.81
N PRO A 635 -36.71 6.74 -11.92
CA PRO A 635 -37.00 7.58 -10.77
C PRO A 635 -37.94 6.84 -9.81
N THR A 636 -37.71 7.02 -8.52
CA THR A 636 -38.56 6.51 -7.44
C THR A 636 -38.97 7.66 -6.53
N ILE A 637 -40.00 7.43 -5.71
CA ILE A 637 -40.45 8.42 -4.75
C ILE A 637 -39.39 8.69 -3.65
N LEU A 638 -39.31 9.94 -3.23
CA LEU A 638 -38.64 10.37 -2.00
C LEU A 638 -39.68 11.01 -1.09
N ASP A 639 -39.87 10.47 0.12
CA ASP A 639 -40.89 10.96 1.05
C ASP A 639 -40.40 12.23 1.76
N LEU A 640 -40.64 13.38 1.13
CA LEU A 640 -40.20 14.68 1.63
C LEU A 640 -40.68 14.99 3.06
N GLU A 641 -41.80 14.42 3.51
CA GLU A 641 -42.34 14.66 4.84
C GLU A 641 -41.72 13.72 5.88
N ALA A 642 -41.68 12.42 5.60
CA ALA A 642 -41.13 11.43 6.53
C ALA A 642 -39.59 11.51 6.64
N ASP A 643 -38.93 11.90 5.55
CA ASP A 643 -37.48 11.90 5.42
C ASP A 643 -36.84 13.27 5.63
N PHE A 644 -37.64 14.28 6.00
CA PHE A 644 -37.23 15.68 6.09
C PHE A 644 -35.95 15.94 6.91
N ASN A 645 -35.74 15.15 7.98
CA ASN A 645 -34.59 15.27 8.89
C ASN A 645 -33.50 14.21 8.65
N LYS A 646 -33.69 13.29 7.71
CA LYS A 646 -32.68 12.27 7.39
C LYS A 646 -31.51 12.90 6.65
N GLN A 647 -30.34 12.29 6.80
CA GLN A 647 -29.12 12.77 6.17
C GLN A 647 -29.05 12.33 4.71
N VAL A 648 -28.45 13.14 3.84
CA VAL A 648 -28.31 12.84 2.40
C VAL A 648 -27.63 11.49 2.17
N SER A 649 -26.63 11.11 2.97
CA SER A 649 -25.97 9.79 2.85
C SER A 649 -26.85 8.60 3.22
N GLU A 650 -27.86 8.81 4.07
CA GLU A 650 -28.84 7.78 4.40
C GLU A 650 -29.87 7.67 3.27
N LEU A 651 -30.27 8.79 2.69
CA LEU A 651 -31.24 8.86 1.58
C LEU A 651 -30.70 8.33 0.27
N SER A 652 -29.39 8.45 0.06
CA SER A 652 -28.72 7.89 -1.11
C SER A 652 -28.37 6.41 -0.96
N GLU A 653 -28.69 5.78 0.18
CA GLU A 653 -28.27 4.40 0.47
C GLU A 653 -26.75 4.17 0.29
N GLN A 654 -25.94 5.19 0.63
CA GLN A 654 -24.49 5.22 0.43
C GLN A 654 -24.01 5.27 -1.04
N GLU A 655 -24.91 5.44 -2.02
CA GLU A 655 -24.52 5.68 -3.41
C GLU A 655 -23.80 7.03 -3.57
N ASN A 656 -22.68 7.02 -4.31
CA ASN A 656 -21.93 8.22 -4.66
C ASN A 656 -21.23 8.00 -6.03
N PRO A 657 -21.63 8.72 -7.09
CA PRO A 657 -22.56 9.84 -7.10
C PRO A 657 -24.03 9.42 -6.96
N TRP A 658 -24.83 10.21 -6.22
CA TRP A 658 -26.29 9.99 -6.11
C TRP A 658 -27.02 10.70 -7.25
N VAL A 659 -27.85 9.98 -8.02
CA VAL A 659 -28.51 10.52 -9.22
C VAL A 659 -29.98 10.85 -8.93
N ILE A 660 -30.41 12.06 -9.26
CA ILE A 660 -31.77 12.54 -8.96
C ILE A 660 -32.34 13.27 -10.17
N PHE A 661 -33.58 12.94 -10.55
CA PHE A 661 -34.41 13.79 -11.39
C PHE A 661 -35.06 14.87 -10.55
N VAL A 662 -34.80 16.14 -10.83
CA VAL A 662 -35.53 17.25 -10.21
C VAL A 662 -36.60 17.72 -11.16
N GLU A 663 -37.84 17.38 -10.82
CA GLU A 663 -39.02 17.93 -11.46
C GLU A 663 -39.14 19.41 -11.10
N THR A 664 -39.40 20.24 -12.11
CA THR A 664 -39.51 21.69 -11.96
C THR A 664 -40.82 22.18 -12.56
N LEU A 665 -41.48 23.12 -11.90
CA LEU A 665 -42.70 23.71 -12.44
C LEU A 665 -42.45 24.41 -13.79
N THR A 666 -43.22 24.04 -14.81
CA THR A 666 -43.11 24.69 -16.13
C THR A 666 -43.57 26.14 -16.06
N PRO A 667 -42.79 27.11 -16.59
CA PRO A 667 -43.15 28.54 -16.55
C PRO A 667 -44.50 28.85 -17.22
N GLU A 668 -44.93 28.01 -18.16
CA GLU A 668 -46.15 28.15 -18.94
C GLU A 668 -47.41 27.65 -18.21
N SER A 669 -47.27 26.94 -17.08
CA SER A 669 -48.38 26.34 -16.33
C SER A 669 -49.29 27.36 -15.65
N GLY A 670 -48.77 28.54 -15.30
CA GLY A 670 -49.49 29.57 -14.54
C GLY A 670 -49.75 29.22 -13.07
N LEU A 671 -49.20 28.11 -12.56
CA LEU A 671 -49.30 27.69 -11.15
C LEU A 671 -48.22 28.37 -10.29
N GLN A 672 -48.43 28.40 -8.97
CA GLN A 672 -47.44 28.92 -8.01
C GLN A 672 -46.58 27.82 -7.38
N GLU A 673 -47.07 26.59 -7.37
CA GLU A 673 -46.46 25.40 -6.78
C GLU A 673 -46.72 24.17 -7.68
N LEU A 674 -45.89 23.13 -7.53
CA LEU A 674 -46.15 21.86 -8.21
C LEU A 674 -47.45 21.23 -7.71
N PRO A 675 -48.20 20.51 -8.57
CA PRO A 675 -49.38 19.78 -8.13
C PRO A 675 -49.06 18.85 -6.94
N PRO A 676 -49.98 18.70 -5.97
CA PRO A 676 -49.80 17.74 -4.91
C PRO A 676 -49.70 16.33 -5.51
N PHE A 677 -48.91 15.48 -4.86
CA PHE A 677 -48.72 14.08 -5.24
C PHE A 677 -48.97 13.24 -3.99
N ASP A 678 -50.01 12.40 -4.02
CA ASP A 678 -50.33 11.47 -2.94
C ASP A 678 -49.65 10.13 -3.21
N LYS A 679 -48.60 9.82 -2.43
CA LYS A 679 -47.81 8.59 -2.56
C LYS A 679 -48.61 7.28 -2.46
N ASP A 680 -49.79 7.32 -1.84
CA ASP A 680 -50.60 6.12 -1.62
C ASP A 680 -51.67 5.93 -2.72
N SER A 681 -52.00 6.99 -3.47
CA SER A 681 -53.09 6.94 -4.47
C SER A 681 -52.71 7.39 -5.88
N ASP A 682 -51.60 8.10 -6.04
CA ASP A 682 -51.09 8.60 -7.32
C ASP A 682 -49.85 7.82 -7.76
N VAL A 683 -49.58 7.85 -9.06
CA VAL A 683 -48.36 7.31 -9.66
C VAL A 683 -47.78 8.31 -10.66
N LEU A 684 -46.45 8.45 -10.67
CA LEU A 684 -45.71 9.21 -11.67
C LEU A 684 -45.38 8.34 -12.89
N LEU A 685 -45.93 8.69 -14.05
CA LEU A 685 -45.72 7.98 -15.31
C LEU A 685 -44.98 8.86 -16.32
N PHE A 686 -44.02 8.27 -17.02
CA PHE A 686 -43.26 8.89 -18.10
C PHE A 686 -43.80 8.45 -19.46
N LEU A 687 -43.76 9.36 -20.43
CA LEU A 687 -44.45 9.16 -21.71
C LEU A 687 -43.47 9.23 -22.87
N LYS A 688 -43.52 8.21 -23.72
CA LYS A 688 -42.78 8.16 -24.99
C LYS A 688 -43.76 7.98 -26.14
N MET A 689 -43.60 8.75 -27.20
CA MET A 689 -44.33 8.57 -28.45
C MET A 689 -43.41 7.94 -29.48
N TYR A 690 -43.88 6.86 -30.11
CA TYR A 690 -43.17 6.19 -31.20
C TYR A 690 -43.80 6.56 -32.55
N ASP A 691 -42.97 7.02 -33.49
CA ASP A 691 -43.37 7.24 -34.88
C ASP A 691 -42.76 6.16 -35.79
N PRO A 692 -43.57 5.23 -36.34
CA PRO A 692 -43.08 4.15 -37.20
C PRO A 692 -42.54 4.65 -38.55
N ARG A 693 -42.89 5.87 -38.98
CA ARG A 693 -42.44 6.44 -40.26
C ARG A 693 -40.97 6.86 -40.19
N THR A 694 -40.59 7.46 -39.06
CA THR A 694 -39.23 7.94 -38.81
C THR A 694 -38.39 6.95 -38.00
N LYS A 695 -39.02 5.90 -37.43
CA LYS A 695 -38.39 4.92 -36.52
C LYS A 695 -37.72 5.62 -35.33
N SER A 696 -38.45 6.54 -34.71
CA SER A 696 -37.91 7.37 -33.64
C SER A 696 -38.83 7.43 -32.44
N ILE A 697 -38.22 7.55 -31.27
CA ILE A 697 -38.89 7.81 -30.00
C ILE A 697 -38.82 9.31 -29.72
N SER A 698 -39.94 9.88 -29.28
CA SER A 698 -40.01 11.25 -28.76
C SER A 698 -40.48 11.20 -27.31
N TYR A 699 -39.74 11.85 -26.42
CA TYR A 699 -40.19 12.05 -25.05
C TYR A 699 -41.34 13.08 -25.01
N VAL A 700 -42.41 12.80 -24.27
CA VAL A 700 -43.65 13.58 -24.26
C VAL A 700 -43.99 14.08 -22.84
N GLY A 701 -42.96 14.16 -22.00
CA GLY A 701 -43.07 14.58 -20.61
C GLY A 701 -43.56 13.46 -19.69
N HIS A 702 -43.95 13.86 -18.49
CA HIS A 702 -44.55 12.98 -17.49
C HIS A 702 -45.98 13.42 -17.14
N LEU A 703 -46.70 12.58 -16.39
CA LEU A 703 -48.00 12.89 -15.78
C LEU A 703 -48.16 12.22 -14.42
N TYR A 704 -48.99 12.82 -13.57
CA TYR A 704 -49.55 12.14 -12.40
C TYR A 704 -50.91 11.57 -12.77
N ALA A 705 -51.14 10.31 -12.40
CA ALA A 705 -52.42 9.67 -12.55
C ALA A 705 -52.80 8.93 -11.27
N PRO A 706 -54.08 8.93 -10.88
CA PRO A 706 -54.55 8.05 -9.81
C PRO A 706 -54.31 6.59 -10.21
N ILE A 707 -53.81 5.76 -9.29
CA ILE A 707 -53.57 4.32 -9.51
C ILE A 707 -54.84 3.60 -10.00
N SER A 708 -56.00 4.05 -9.53
CA SER A 708 -57.33 3.51 -9.90
C SER A 708 -57.86 3.98 -11.26
N ALA A 709 -57.18 4.93 -11.92
CA ALA A 709 -57.62 5.47 -13.21
C ALA A 709 -57.51 4.41 -14.31
N LYS A 710 -58.44 4.48 -15.27
CA LYS A 710 -58.44 3.58 -16.43
C LYS A 710 -57.49 4.08 -17.50
N ALA A 711 -56.81 3.17 -18.21
CA ALA A 711 -55.86 3.57 -19.24
C ALA A 711 -56.50 4.41 -20.37
N ASN A 712 -57.78 4.18 -20.70
CA ASN A 712 -58.51 4.99 -21.69
C ASN A 712 -58.76 6.45 -21.25
N GLU A 713 -58.75 6.75 -19.94
CA GLU A 713 -58.88 8.10 -19.40
C GLU A 713 -57.60 8.93 -19.64
N LEU A 714 -56.46 8.25 -19.87
CA LEU A 714 -55.19 8.90 -20.22
C LEU A 714 -55.12 9.33 -21.69
N VAL A 715 -55.81 8.62 -22.59
CA VAL A 715 -55.73 8.85 -24.05
C VAL A 715 -55.95 10.31 -24.47
N PRO A 716 -56.97 11.04 -23.95
CA PRO A 716 -57.13 12.46 -24.24
C PRO A 716 -55.94 13.33 -23.83
N GLN A 717 -55.24 12.97 -22.75
CA GLN A 717 -54.05 13.68 -22.29
C GLN A 717 -52.84 13.35 -23.17
N LEU A 718 -52.64 12.07 -23.50
CA LEU A 718 -51.58 11.61 -24.42
C LEU A 718 -51.71 12.30 -25.78
N ASN A 719 -52.92 12.33 -26.34
CA ASN A 719 -53.20 13.02 -27.60
C ASN A 719 -52.86 14.51 -27.53
N ARG A 720 -53.23 15.21 -26.45
CA ARG A 720 -52.88 16.63 -26.28
C ARG A 720 -51.38 16.86 -26.22
N LYS A 721 -50.65 16.07 -25.41
CA LYS A 721 -49.20 16.20 -25.26
C LYS A 721 -48.45 15.83 -26.55
N ALA A 722 -48.96 14.86 -27.32
CA ALA A 722 -48.42 14.49 -28.63
C ALA A 722 -48.83 15.44 -29.78
N GLY A 723 -49.69 16.44 -29.53
CA GLY A 723 -50.19 17.35 -30.57
C GLY A 723 -51.21 16.71 -31.52
N PHE A 724 -51.83 15.60 -31.14
CA PHE A 724 -52.87 14.92 -31.91
C PHE A 724 -54.28 15.44 -31.59
N PRO A 725 -55.26 15.25 -32.51
CA PRO A 725 -56.66 15.42 -32.16
C PRO A 725 -57.05 14.56 -30.94
N VAL A 726 -57.86 15.12 -30.03
CA VAL A 726 -58.16 14.51 -28.71
C VAL A 726 -58.72 13.08 -28.80
N ASN A 727 -59.43 12.76 -29.88
CA ASN A 727 -60.09 11.46 -30.09
C ASN A 727 -59.31 10.53 -31.05
N THR A 728 -58.03 10.81 -31.31
CA THR A 728 -57.18 9.92 -32.13
C THR A 728 -57.02 8.58 -31.40
N PRO A 729 -57.33 7.44 -32.06
CA PRO A 729 -57.08 6.11 -31.51
C PRO A 729 -55.57 5.86 -31.35
N LEU A 730 -55.17 5.34 -30.19
CA LEU A 730 -53.78 5.08 -29.83
C LEU A 730 -53.58 3.61 -29.43
N LEU A 731 -52.40 3.09 -29.75
CA LEU A 731 -51.89 1.84 -29.22
C LEU A 731 -50.91 2.17 -28.09
N LEU A 732 -51.14 1.60 -26.90
CA LEU A 732 -50.31 1.80 -25.72
C LEU A 732 -49.50 0.55 -25.41
N TYR A 733 -48.28 0.77 -24.95
CA TYR A 733 -47.32 -0.24 -24.55
C TYR A 733 -46.64 0.18 -23.25
N GLU A 734 -46.26 -0.79 -22.45
CA GLU A 734 -45.39 -0.61 -21.30
C GLU A 734 -43.95 -0.95 -21.67
N GLU A 735 -43.02 -0.05 -21.32
CA GLU A 735 -41.59 -0.31 -21.39
C GLU A 735 -41.09 -0.87 -20.05
N VAL A 736 -41.21 -2.19 -19.90
CA VAL A 736 -40.86 -2.92 -18.67
C VAL A 736 -39.33 -2.97 -18.47
N LYS A 737 -38.59 -3.38 -19.51
CA LYS A 737 -37.11 -3.45 -19.52
C LYS A 737 -36.59 -3.58 -20.96
N PRO A 738 -35.26 -3.48 -21.21
CA PRO A 738 -34.71 -3.71 -22.54
C PRO A 738 -35.21 -5.03 -23.15
N ASN A 739 -35.66 -4.98 -24.41
CA ASN A 739 -36.26 -6.10 -25.16
C ASN A 739 -37.62 -6.64 -24.63
N LEU A 740 -38.19 -6.07 -23.58
CA LEU A 740 -39.52 -6.45 -23.07
C LEU A 740 -40.45 -5.24 -23.10
N ILE A 741 -41.23 -5.18 -24.19
CA ILE A 741 -42.27 -4.18 -24.40
C ILE A 741 -43.60 -4.90 -24.53
N GLU A 742 -44.53 -4.58 -23.64
CA GLU A 742 -45.82 -5.25 -23.52
C GLU A 742 -46.95 -4.35 -24.01
N ARG A 743 -47.92 -4.91 -24.74
CA ARG A 743 -49.03 -4.13 -25.28
C ARG A 743 -50.16 -4.13 -24.27
N LEU A 744 -50.73 -2.96 -23.99
CA LEU A 744 -51.92 -2.85 -23.17
C LEU A 744 -53.16 -3.21 -24.01
N GLU A 745 -53.74 -4.39 -23.77
CA GLU A 745 -54.83 -4.93 -24.62
C GLU A 745 -56.20 -4.34 -24.27
N ASP A 746 -56.57 -4.30 -22.98
CA ASP A 746 -57.89 -3.80 -22.53
C ASP A 746 -57.76 -2.46 -21.79
N LEU A 747 -57.79 -1.36 -22.55
CA LEU A 747 -57.69 0.00 -22.00
C LEU A 747 -58.86 0.41 -21.08
N SER A 748 -59.89 -0.43 -20.92
CA SER A 748 -61.01 -0.17 -20.01
C SER A 748 -60.72 -0.56 -18.55
N LEU A 749 -59.62 -1.28 -18.31
CA LEU A 749 -59.18 -1.68 -16.99
C LEU A 749 -58.36 -0.57 -16.30
N PRO A 750 -58.34 -0.55 -14.95
CA PRO A 750 -57.42 0.28 -14.16
C PRO A 750 -55.96 -0.04 -14.45
N MET A 751 -55.07 0.95 -14.32
CA MET A 751 -53.62 0.79 -14.56
C MET A 751 -52.98 -0.29 -13.69
N GLU A 752 -53.34 -0.38 -12.41
CA GLU A 752 -52.86 -1.42 -11.48
C GLU A 752 -53.15 -2.87 -11.93
N LYS A 753 -54.09 -3.07 -12.87
CA LYS A 753 -54.40 -4.40 -13.43
C LYS A 753 -53.79 -4.62 -14.81
N LEU A 754 -53.29 -3.56 -15.44
CA LEU A 754 -52.76 -3.57 -16.79
C LEU A 754 -51.23 -3.59 -16.81
N LEU A 755 -50.60 -2.95 -15.82
CA LEU A 755 -49.16 -2.95 -15.63
C LEU A 755 -48.82 -3.93 -14.51
N ASP A 756 -47.90 -4.85 -14.78
CA ASP A 756 -47.40 -5.78 -13.76
C ASP A 756 -46.45 -5.00 -12.83
N GLU A 757 -46.83 -4.89 -11.55
CA GLU A 757 -46.06 -4.14 -10.53
C GLU A 757 -45.93 -2.64 -10.84
N LEU A 758 -47.06 -1.95 -11.03
CA LEU A 758 -47.13 -0.49 -11.20
C LEU A 758 -46.31 0.27 -10.15
N MET A 759 -45.35 1.08 -10.60
CA MET A 759 -44.45 1.88 -9.76
C MET A 759 -44.22 3.28 -10.34
N ASP A 760 -43.81 4.22 -9.47
CA ASP A 760 -43.31 5.52 -9.93
C ASP A 760 -42.11 5.34 -10.86
N GLY A 761 -42.09 6.07 -11.97
CA GLY A 761 -41.02 5.98 -12.98
C GLY A 761 -41.31 5.00 -14.12
N ASP A 762 -42.48 4.36 -14.14
CA ASP A 762 -42.90 3.51 -15.24
C ASP A 762 -43.09 4.33 -16.52
N ILE A 763 -42.80 3.71 -17.67
CA ILE A 763 -42.83 4.37 -18.98
C ILE A 763 -43.92 3.75 -19.83
N ILE A 764 -44.86 4.59 -20.27
CA ILE A 764 -45.85 4.26 -21.29
C ILE A 764 -45.34 4.75 -22.64
N VAL A 765 -45.17 3.80 -23.56
CA VAL A 765 -44.86 4.08 -24.97
C VAL A 765 -46.16 3.99 -25.77
N PHE A 766 -46.49 5.01 -26.55
CA PHE A 766 -47.70 5.00 -27.37
C PHE A 766 -47.43 5.40 -28.81
N GLN A 767 -48.27 4.91 -29.71
CA GLN A 767 -48.27 5.31 -31.12
C GLN A 767 -49.71 5.47 -31.62
N ARG A 768 -49.88 6.13 -32.76
CA ARG A 768 -51.17 6.20 -33.44
C ARG A 768 -51.56 4.81 -33.96
N GLU A 769 -52.84 4.47 -33.86
CA GLU A 769 -53.39 3.31 -34.56
C GLU A 769 -53.56 3.65 -36.05
N GLU A 770 -52.83 2.94 -36.91
CA GLU A 770 -52.84 3.14 -38.37
C GLU A 770 -53.12 1.81 -39.10
N GLU A 771 -53.82 1.88 -40.23
CA GLU A 771 -54.21 0.69 -41.03
C GLU A 771 -53.08 0.19 -41.96
N ASP A 772 -52.04 1.00 -42.21
CA ASP A 772 -50.93 0.66 -43.10
C ASP A 772 -49.76 0.05 -42.32
N THR A 773 -49.54 -1.26 -42.49
CA THR A 773 -48.51 -2.02 -41.75
C THR A 773 -47.21 -2.23 -42.53
N GLN A 774 -46.96 -1.48 -43.61
CA GLN A 774 -45.77 -1.67 -44.46
C GLN A 774 -44.47 -1.04 -43.92
N TYR A 775 -44.47 -0.54 -42.68
CA TYR A 775 -43.27 0.00 -42.04
C TYR A 775 -42.27 -1.11 -41.69
N LEU A 776 -40.97 -0.77 -41.69
CA LEU A 776 -39.90 -1.72 -41.33
C LEU A 776 -40.01 -2.18 -39.87
N LEU A 777 -40.37 -1.24 -38.98
CA LEU A 777 -40.57 -1.45 -37.55
C LEU A 777 -41.96 -0.90 -37.19
N PRO A 778 -43.05 -1.63 -37.45
CA PRO A 778 -44.41 -1.10 -37.34
C PRO A 778 -44.86 -0.83 -35.89
N THR A 779 -44.21 -1.44 -34.90
CA THR A 779 -44.55 -1.28 -33.47
C THR A 779 -43.35 -0.87 -32.62
N PRO A 780 -43.56 -0.30 -31.42
CA PRO A 780 -42.46 0.08 -30.54
C PRO A 780 -41.77 -1.18 -29.99
N LYS A 781 -42.52 -2.29 -29.87
CA LYS A 781 -41.99 -3.60 -29.51
C LYS A 781 -40.93 -4.08 -30.48
N GLU A 782 -41.14 -3.89 -31.78
CA GLU A 782 -40.13 -4.25 -32.78
C GLU A 782 -38.96 -3.28 -32.77
N TYR A 783 -39.22 -1.98 -32.57
CA TYR A 783 -38.19 -0.97 -32.43
C TYR A 783 -37.20 -1.28 -31.30
N PHE A 784 -37.69 -1.46 -30.07
CA PHE A 784 -36.81 -1.77 -28.93
C PHE A 784 -36.16 -3.14 -29.03
N ARG A 785 -36.82 -4.10 -29.71
CA ARG A 785 -36.20 -5.39 -30.01
C ARG A 785 -35.04 -5.23 -30.98
N ASP A 786 -35.19 -4.43 -32.03
CA ASP A 786 -34.13 -4.14 -33.00
C ASP A 786 -32.95 -3.46 -32.31
N LEU A 787 -33.24 -2.41 -31.53
CA LEU A 787 -32.25 -1.67 -30.74
C LEU A 787 -31.48 -2.57 -29.77
N PHE A 788 -32.16 -3.48 -29.05
CA PHE A 788 -31.51 -4.38 -28.10
C PHE A 788 -30.48 -5.32 -28.75
N TYR A 789 -30.75 -5.76 -29.97
CA TYR A 789 -29.81 -6.61 -30.69
C TYR A 789 -28.80 -5.82 -31.50
N GLN A 790 -28.96 -4.51 -31.68
CA GLN A 790 -27.98 -3.69 -32.38
C GLN A 790 -26.68 -3.62 -31.56
N VAL A 791 -25.56 -3.85 -32.22
CA VAL A 791 -24.23 -3.77 -31.63
C VAL A 791 -23.30 -3.07 -32.60
N GLU A 792 -22.59 -2.07 -32.09
CA GLU A 792 -21.55 -1.37 -32.82
C GLU A 792 -20.24 -2.17 -32.67
N VAL A 793 -19.68 -2.66 -33.78
CA VAL A 793 -18.47 -3.49 -33.78
C VAL A 793 -17.37 -2.81 -34.59
N THR A 794 -16.24 -2.55 -33.93
CA THR A 794 -15.03 -2.07 -34.59
C THR A 794 -14.18 -3.24 -35.09
N PHE A 795 -13.89 -3.24 -36.39
CA PHE A 795 -13.04 -4.21 -37.06
C PHE A 795 -11.67 -3.60 -37.34
N CYS A 796 -10.61 -4.21 -36.80
CA CYS A 796 -9.22 -3.82 -37.02
C CYS A 796 -8.46 -4.89 -37.82
N ASP A 797 -7.61 -4.46 -38.74
CA ASP A 797 -6.74 -5.34 -39.52
C ASP A 797 -5.53 -5.78 -38.70
N LYS A 798 -5.47 -7.08 -38.42
CA LYS A 798 -4.37 -7.72 -37.67
C LYS A 798 -2.99 -7.54 -38.32
N SER A 799 -2.93 -7.37 -39.63
CA SER A 799 -1.67 -7.21 -40.37
C SER A 799 -1.08 -5.80 -40.27
N VAL A 800 -1.88 -4.83 -39.82
CA VAL A 800 -1.48 -3.43 -39.69
C VAL A 800 -1.30 -3.10 -38.21
N PRO A 801 -0.05 -2.84 -37.74
CA PRO A 801 0.17 -2.42 -36.36
C PRO A 801 -0.55 -1.11 -36.06
N ASN A 802 -1.29 -1.07 -34.95
CA ASN A 802 -2.07 0.10 -34.49
C ASN A 802 -3.14 0.57 -35.49
N ASP A 803 -3.79 -0.35 -36.21
CA ASP A 803 -4.91 0.00 -37.09
C ASP A 803 -6.08 0.61 -36.29
N PRO A 804 -6.53 1.85 -36.61
CA PRO A 804 -7.72 2.42 -35.99
C PRO A 804 -9.00 1.66 -36.34
N GLY A 805 -8.99 0.86 -37.41
CA GLY A 805 -10.12 0.05 -37.84
C GLY A 805 -11.28 0.87 -38.41
N PHE A 806 -12.40 0.20 -38.62
CA PHE A 806 -13.67 0.81 -39.01
C PHE A 806 -14.81 0.18 -38.23
N THR A 807 -15.90 0.91 -38.08
CA THR A 807 -17.02 0.50 -37.23
C THR A 807 -18.28 0.23 -38.04
N LEU A 808 -18.99 -0.84 -37.67
CA LEU A 808 -20.26 -1.23 -38.29
C LEU A 808 -21.33 -1.52 -37.24
N ASP A 809 -22.53 -1.04 -37.50
CA ASP A 809 -23.74 -1.46 -36.81
C ASP A 809 -24.17 -2.85 -37.30
N LEU A 810 -24.07 -3.84 -36.41
CA LEU A 810 -24.47 -5.22 -36.65
C LEU A 810 -25.57 -5.63 -35.68
N SER A 811 -26.07 -6.86 -35.85
CA SER A 811 -27.01 -7.44 -34.89
C SER A 811 -26.35 -8.61 -34.15
N GLN A 812 -26.53 -8.70 -32.83
CA GLN A 812 -26.09 -9.84 -32.01
C GLN A 812 -26.76 -11.17 -32.43
N LYS A 813 -27.84 -11.12 -33.22
CA LYS A 813 -28.46 -12.31 -33.82
C LYS A 813 -27.78 -12.78 -35.09
N MET A 814 -26.87 -11.99 -35.66
CA MET A 814 -26.16 -12.37 -36.88
C MET A 814 -25.29 -13.59 -36.61
N ASN A 815 -25.42 -14.59 -37.48
CA ASN A 815 -24.46 -15.67 -37.55
C ASN A 815 -23.18 -15.21 -38.26
N TYR A 816 -22.17 -16.08 -38.29
CA TYR A 816 -20.89 -15.80 -38.93
C TYR A 816 -21.05 -15.34 -40.39
N ASP A 817 -21.89 -16.02 -41.18
CA ASP A 817 -22.07 -15.71 -42.60
C ASP A 817 -22.71 -14.33 -42.80
N GLN A 818 -23.70 -13.97 -42.00
CA GLN A 818 -24.37 -12.67 -42.07
C GLN A 818 -23.41 -11.53 -41.71
N MET A 819 -22.64 -11.69 -40.63
CA MET A 819 -21.59 -10.74 -40.26
C MET A 819 -20.52 -10.64 -41.37
N ALA A 820 -19.98 -11.78 -41.83
CA ALA A 820 -18.93 -11.80 -42.85
C ALA A 820 -19.40 -11.13 -44.15
N ASN A 821 -20.65 -11.35 -44.56
CA ASN A 821 -21.24 -10.67 -45.73
C ASN A 821 -21.40 -9.16 -45.52
N ALA A 822 -21.81 -8.71 -44.32
CA ALA A 822 -21.94 -7.29 -44.02
C ALA A 822 -20.57 -6.58 -44.07
N VAL A 823 -19.56 -7.18 -43.44
CA VAL A 823 -18.17 -6.67 -43.46
C VAL A 823 -17.59 -6.69 -44.88
N ALA A 824 -17.81 -7.79 -45.62
CA ALA A 824 -17.35 -7.91 -47.00
C ALA A 824 -17.99 -6.87 -47.93
N SER A 825 -19.29 -6.61 -47.75
CA SER A 825 -20.00 -5.55 -48.47
C SER A 825 -19.45 -4.17 -48.15
N HIS A 826 -19.09 -3.89 -46.89
CA HIS A 826 -18.46 -2.62 -46.51
C HIS A 826 -17.07 -2.45 -47.14
N LEU A 827 -16.27 -3.52 -47.15
CA LEU A 827 -14.91 -3.53 -47.70
C LEU A 827 -14.86 -3.70 -49.23
N GLY A 828 -16.00 -3.91 -49.89
CA GLY A 828 -16.06 -4.18 -51.34
C GLY A 828 -15.31 -5.46 -51.76
N THR A 829 -15.29 -6.48 -50.90
CA THR A 829 -14.56 -7.74 -51.11
C THR A 829 -15.48 -8.96 -51.02
N ASP A 830 -14.93 -10.13 -51.26
CA ASP A 830 -15.62 -11.42 -51.09
C ASP A 830 -15.49 -11.87 -49.62
N PRO A 831 -16.58 -12.29 -48.94
CA PRO A 831 -16.53 -12.78 -47.57
C PRO A 831 -15.57 -13.96 -47.36
N TYR A 832 -15.32 -14.78 -48.37
CA TYR A 832 -14.35 -15.89 -48.29
C TYR A 832 -12.88 -15.43 -48.27
N LYS A 833 -12.61 -14.14 -48.51
CA LYS A 833 -11.29 -13.53 -48.37
C LYS A 833 -11.07 -12.88 -46.99
N LEU A 834 -12.10 -12.89 -46.14
CA LEU A 834 -12.01 -12.35 -44.78
C LEU A 834 -11.79 -13.48 -43.78
N GLN A 835 -10.74 -13.35 -42.97
CA GLN A 835 -10.48 -14.25 -41.84
C GLN A 835 -10.62 -13.44 -40.55
N PHE A 836 -11.67 -13.75 -39.77
CA PHE A 836 -11.88 -13.14 -38.46
C PHE A 836 -11.14 -13.91 -37.37
N PHE A 837 -10.80 -13.20 -36.29
CA PHE A 837 -10.14 -13.75 -35.11
C PHE A 837 -11.01 -13.51 -33.87
N LYS A 838 -10.99 -14.44 -32.92
CA LYS A 838 -11.64 -14.24 -31.62
C LYS A 838 -10.82 -13.24 -30.80
N CYS A 839 -11.49 -12.31 -30.15
CA CYS A 839 -10.87 -11.43 -29.16
C CYS A 839 -10.42 -12.27 -27.95
N GLN A 840 -9.22 -12.01 -27.43
CA GLN A 840 -8.80 -12.51 -26.12
C GLN A 840 -9.18 -11.43 -25.12
N GLY A 841 -10.16 -11.71 -24.26
CA GLY A 841 -10.69 -10.77 -23.28
C GLY A 841 -9.71 -10.41 -22.19
#